data_AF-A0A3D8RD54-F1
#
_entry.id   AF-A0A3D8RD54-F1
#
_cell.length_a   1.000
_cell.length_b   1.000
_cell.length_c   1.000
_cell.angle_alpha   90.00
_cell.angle_beta   90.00
_cell.angle_gamma   90.00
#
_symmetry.space_group_name_H-M   'P 1'
#
loop_
_entity.id
_entity.type
_entity.pdbx_description
1 polymer ?
#
loop_
_entity_poly.entity_id
_entity_poly.type
_entity_poly.pdbx_seq_one_letter_code
_entity_poly.pdbx_strand_id
1 'polypeptide(L)'
;MKFNIDDLPVLFPYPRIYPEQYAYMCDLKRTLDAGGHCVLEMPSGTGKTVSLLSLIVAYQQYYPEHRKLIYCSRTMSEIEKALAELKALMKYRAEQLGHVEEFRGLGLTSRKNLCLHPSVKREKSGAVVDARCRSLTAGFVKEKKERGEDVPVCIYHDNLDLLEPHNLIPNGVWTLDGIMRYGEEHKQCPYFTSRRMMSYCNVIIYSYHYLLDPKIAERVSKELSKDCIVVFDEAHNIDNVCIESLSTDITEDSLRKATRGAQNLEQKILEMKDSDADKLKNEYAKLVEGLRDADEAREEDAFMSNPALPDDLLKEATRMKVRQVISETPPSFLAHLKEYTFIEKKPLRFCAERLTSLVRTLELTNIEDYQPLQEVATFATLVATYEKGFLLILEPYESDTAEVPNPVLHFTCLDAAIAIKPVFDRFSSVIITSGTISPLEMYPRMLGFTTVVMESYPMTLARRSFLPMIVTRGSDQVAISSGFQVRNEPSVVRNYGNLLTEMSKLTPDGMVVFFPSYLYMESIISMWQGMGILDEVWKYKLILVETPDAQETSLALETYRTACCNGRGAILLCVARGKVSEGIDFDHQYGRTVLCIGVPFQYTESRILKARLEFLRETYRIRENDFLSFDAMRHAAQCLGRVIRGKDDYGIMVLADRRFLKKRSQLPKWINQAILDSEVNLSTDMAVGSAKKFLRQMAQPFKARDQEGISTWTIKDLERHKEKREEESIRELREARMNGDLEGNGTVVSAVDDNGFDDDELEAGMMEMDGA
;
A
#
# COMPACT_ATOMS: atom_id res chain seq x y z
N MET A 1 -26.35 14.10 8.90
CA MET A 1 -26.12 15.22 9.83
C MET A 1 -25.51 16.38 9.05
N LYS A 2 -25.92 17.64 9.31
CA LYS A 2 -25.33 18.84 8.71
C LYS A 2 -24.63 19.66 9.79
N PHE A 3 -23.36 19.97 9.60
CA PHE A 3 -22.60 20.82 10.51
C PHE A 3 -21.49 21.56 9.76
N ASN A 4 -21.02 22.68 10.31
CA ASN A 4 -19.94 23.45 9.68
C ASN A 4 -18.59 23.07 10.31
N ILE A 5 -17.52 23.05 9.52
CA ILE A 5 -16.14 23.03 10.01
C ILE A 5 -15.54 24.37 9.60
N ASP A 6 -15.38 25.25 10.59
CA ASP A 6 -15.20 26.69 10.41
C ASP A 6 -16.27 27.24 9.44
N ASP A 7 -15.90 27.61 8.21
CA ASP A 7 -16.78 28.13 7.16
C ASP A 7 -17.38 27.05 6.23
N LEU A 8 -16.86 25.82 6.24
CA LEU A 8 -17.25 24.77 5.31
C LEU A 8 -18.47 23.96 5.80
N PRO A 9 -19.62 23.97 5.10
CA PRO A 9 -20.77 23.13 5.47
C PRO A 9 -20.58 21.67 5.03
N VAL A 10 -20.48 20.76 5.98
CA VAL A 10 -20.30 19.32 5.76
C VAL A 10 -21.62 18.58 5.93
N LEU A 11 -21.98 17.78 4.92
CA LEU A 11 -23.10 16.84 4.96
C LEU A 11 -22.56 15.44 5.24
N PHE A 12 -22.77 14.96 6.46
CA PHE A 12 -22.33 13.64 6.90
C PHE A 12 -23.48 12.62 6.79
N PRO A 13 -23.29 11.44 6.19
CA PRO A 13 -24.38 10.52 5.85
C PRO A 13 -24.96 9.76 7.05
N TYR A 14 -24.46 10.00 8.25
CA TYR A 14 -24.95 9.40 9.49
C TYR A 14 -25.58 10.44 10.42
N PRO A 15 -26.48 10.02 11.32
CA PRO A 15 -27.12 10.92 12.29
C PRO A 15 -26.20 11.31 13.47
N ARG A 16 -25.10 10.57 13.69
CA ARG A 16 -24.14 10.77 14.78
C ARG A 16 -22.73 10.75 14.22
N ILE A 17 -21.81 11.46 14.86
CA ILE A 17 -20.39 11.52 14.52
C ILE A 17 -19.54 11.11 15.72
N TYR A 18 -18.35 10.57 15.49
CA TYR A 18 -17.37 10.32 16.55
C TYR A 18 -16.50 11.56 16.80
N PRO A 19 -16.06 11.81 18.06
CA PRO A 19 -15.13 12.88 18.39
C PRO A 19 -13.87 12.87 17.50
N GLU A 20 -13.28 11.69 17.33
CA GLU A 20 -12.08 11.50 16.51
C GLU A 20 -12.33 11.76 15.02
N GLN A 21 -13.53 11.47 14.49
CA GLN A 21 -13.89 11.80 13.11
C GLN A 21 -13.96 13.32 12.90
N TYR A 22 -14.48 14.05 13.89
CA TYR A 22 -14.52 15.52 13.80
C TYR A 22 -13.12 16.12 13.85
N ALA A 23 -12.26 15.66 14.77
CA ALA A 23 -10.86 16.09 14.84
C ALA A 23 -10.11 15.80 13.53
N TYR A 24 -10.27 14.58 13.00
CA TYR A 24 -9.74 14.18 11.71
C TYR A 24 -10.16 15.12 10.57
N MET A 25 -11.44 15.48 10.50
CA MET A 25 -11.93 16.41 9.49
C MET A 25 -11.37 17.83 9.67
N CYS A 26 -11.22 18.32 10.90
CA CYS A 26 -10.61 19.63 11.15
C CYS A 26 -9.16 19.69 10.64
N ASP A 27 -8.36 18.69 10.94
CA ASP A 27 -6.94 18.65 10.57
C ASP A 27 -6.73 18.35 9.08
N LEU A 28 -7.63 17.56 8.47
CA LEU A 28 -7.64 17.38 7.02
C LEU A 28 -7.99 18.71 6.31
N LYS A 29 -8.97 19.46 6.81
CA LYS A 29 -9.32 20.78 6.27
C LYS A 29 -8.14 21.75 6.36
N ARG A 30 -7.49 21.83 7.53
CA ARG A 30 -6.27 22.65 7.72
C ARG A 30 -5.18 22.34 6.70
N THR A 31 -5.00 21.05 6.38
CA THR A 31 -4.03 20.63 5.37
C THR A 31 -4.42 21.10 3.97
N LEU A 32 -5.70 20.97 3.61
CA LEU A 32 -6.21 21.40 2.30
C LEU A 32 -6.11 22.92 2.11
N ASP A 33 -6.39 23.69 3.18
CA ASP A 33 -6.32 25.15 3.17
C ASP A 33 -4.87 25.67 3.13
N ALA A 34 -3.96 25.02 3.87
CA ALA A 34 -2.55 25.40 3.88
C ALA A 34 -1.80 25.01 2.59
N GLY A 35 -2.31 24.05 1.83
CA GLY A 35 -1.68 23.58 0.60
C GLY A 35 -0.38 22.80 0.85
N GLY A 36 -0.50 21.58 1.37
CA GLY A 36 0.66 20.68 1.54
C GLY A 36 0.29 19.22 1.80
N HIS A 37 1.26 18.45 2.26
CA HIS A 37 1.08 17.02 2.54
C HIS A 37 0.78 16.77 4.03
N CYS A 38 0.01 15.72 4.33
CA CYS A 38 -0.24 15.32 5.71
C CYS A 38 -0.14 13.81 5.91
N VAL A 39 0.19 13.42 7.14
CA VAL A 39 0.18 12.02 7.58
C VAL A 39 -0.75 11.91 8.78
N LEU A 40 -1.86 11.18 8.61
CA LEU A 40 -2.91 11.08 9.61
C LEU A 40 -3.14 9.62 10.03
N GLU A 41 -2.89 9.30 11.30
CA GLU A 41 -3.18 8.00 11.89
C GLU A 41 -4.58 7.99 12.50
N MET A 42 -5.51 7.24 11.91
CA MET A 42 -6.87 7.11 12.46
C MET A 42 -7.24 5.65 12.72
N PRO A 43 -7.66 5.28 13.95
CA PRO A 43 -7.90 3.89 14.33
C PRO A 43 -8.88 3.16 13.41
N SER A 44 -8.65 1.86 13.20
CA SER A 44 -9.55 1.00 12.43
C SER A 44 -10.96 0.98 13.03
N GLY A 45 -11.98 0.94 12.17
CA GLY A 45 -13.38 0.86 12.59
C GLY A 45 -14.02 2.19 13.03
N THR A 46 -13.33 3.31 12.87
CA THR A 46 -13.86 4.65 13.20
C THR A 46 -14.50 5.37 12.01
N GLY A 47 -14.71 4.72 10.87
CA GLY A 47 -15.38 5.32 9.70
C GLY A 47 -14.53 6.32 8.93
N LYS A 48 -13.25 5.98 8.74
CA LYS A 48 -12.25 6.83 8.06
C LYS A 48 -12.64 7.24 6.66
N THR A 49 -12.95 6.28 5.80
CA THR A 49 -13.29 6.52 4.40
C THR A 49 -14.50 7.47 4.28
N VAL A 50 -15.58 7.22 5.04
CA VAL A 50 -16.74 8.12 5.11
C VAL A 50 -16.33 9.54 5.53
N SER A 51 -15.54 9.69 6.59
CA SER A 51 -15.15 11.01 7.09
C SER A 51 -14.33 11.81 6.08
N LEU A 52 -13.39 11.14 5.42
CA LEU A 52 -12.55 11.71 4.38
C LEU A 52 -13.38 12.11 3.15
N LEU A 53 -14.21 11.21 2.64
CA LEU A 53 -15.05 11.48 1.46
C LEU A 53 -16.06 12.59 1.73
N SER A 54 -16.67 12.62 2.92
CA SER A 54 -17.65 13.66 3.29
C SER A 54 -17.03 15.05 3.29
N LEU A 55 -15.81 15.17 3.82
CA LEU A 55 -15.10 16.45 3.87
C LEU A 55 -14.60 16.89 2.50
N ILE A 56 -13.96 16.00 1.73
CA ILE A 56 -13.40 16.37 0.42
C ILE A 56 -14.50 16.71 -0.56
N VAL A 57 -15.61 15.96 -0.59
CA VAL A 57 -16.77 16.30 -1.44
C VAL A 57 -17.37 17.64 -1.02
N ALA A 58 -17.47 17.93 0.29
CA ALA A 58 -17.90 19.26 0.74
C ALA A 58 -16.95 20.36 0.26
N TYR A 59 -15.63 20.14 0.37
CA TYR A 59 -14.60 21.07 -0.08
C TYR A 59 -14.71 21.37 -1.58
N GLN A 60 -14.84 20.31 -2.40
CA GLN A 60 -14.99 20.40 -3.86
C GLN A 60 -16.22 21.19 -4.33
N GLN A 61 -17.30 21.17 -3.54
CA GLN A 61 -18.55 21.83 -3.87
C GLN A 61 -18.63 23.27 -3.33
N TYR A 62 -17.91 23.55 -2.24
CA TYR A 62 -17.90 24.88 -1.62
C TYR A 62 -16.95 25.84 -2.32
N TYR A 63 -15.75 25.37 -2.69
CA TYR A 63 -14.76 26.19 -3.38
C TYR A 63 -14.91 26.09 -4.91
N PRO A 64 -14.79 27.21 -5.64
CA PRO A 64 -14.94 27.24 -7.11
C PRO A 64 -13.77 26.58 -7.84
N GLU A 65 -12.64 26.38 -7.17
CA GLU A 65 -11.53 25.58 -7.69
C GLU A 65 -11.91 24.09 -7.67
N HIS A 66 -12.32 23.57 -8.82
CA HIS A 66 -12.65 22.15 -8.98
C HIS A 66 -11.40 21.27 -8.88
N ARG A 67 -10.95 20.99 -7.66
CA ARG A 67 -9.88 20.05 -7.36
C ARG A 67 -10.40 18.63 -7.48
N LYS A 68 -9.88 17.85 -8.41
CA LYS A 68 -10.25 16.43 -8.57
C LYS A 68 -9.69 15.60 -7.41
N LEU A 69 -10.49 14.68 -6.87
CA LEU A 69 -10.06 13.74 -5.84
C LEU A 69 -9.58 12.44 -6.48
N ILE A 70 -8.38 12.04 -6.12
CA ILE A 70 -7.78 10.77 -6.46
C ILE A 70 -7.68 9.95 -5.17
N TYR A 71 -8.50 8.93 -5.06
CA TYR A 71 -8.47 7.98 -3.96
C TYR A 71 -7.69 6.74 -4.37
N CYS A 72 -6.59 6.48 -3.67
CA CYS A 72 -5.75 5.33 -3.88
C CYS A 72 -5.92 4.34 -2.74
N SER A 73 -6.35 3.13 -3.08
CA SER A 73 -6.45 2.00 -2.15
C SER A 73 -5.49 0.89 -2.54
N ARG A 74 -5.29 -0.10 -1.67
CA ARG A 74 -4.43 -1.24 -1.98
C ARG A 74 -5.18 -2.32 -2.75
N THR A 75 -6.32 -2.75 -2.21
CA THR A 75 -7.05 -3.93 -2.70
C THR A 75 -8.33 -3.58 -3.46
N MET A 76 -8.79 -4.50 -4.32
CA MET A 76 -10.03 -4.32 -5.08
C MET A 76 -11.26 -4.23 -4.16
N SER A 77 -11.29 -5.00 -3.07
CA SER A 77 -12.40 -4.99 -2.12
C SER A 77 -12.53 -3.64 -1.40
N GLU A 78 -11.42 -2.95 -1.12
CA GLU A 78 -11.44 -1.59 -0.58
C GLU A 78 -11.94 -0.58 -1.61
N ILE A 79 -11.53 -0.71 -2.89
CA ILE A 79 -12.03 0.16 -3.97
C ILE A 79 -13.56 0.06 -4.07
N GLU A 80 -14.12 -1.15 -4.03
CA GLU A 80 -15.57 -1.37 -4.05
C GLU A 80 -16.27 -0.78 -2.83
N LYS A 81 -15.71 -0.94 -1.63
CA LYS A 81 -16.24 -0.35 -0.40
C LYS A 81 -16.26 1.17 -0.47
N ALA A 82 -15.16 1.79 -0.91
CA ALA A 82 -15.07 3.24 -1.05
C ALA A 82 -16.08 3.78 -2.08
N LEU A 83 -16.29 3.08 -3.20
CA LEU A 83 -17.33 3.44 -4.18
C LEU A 83 -18.75 3.30 -3.61
N ALA A 84 -19.01 2.26 -2.82
CA ALA A 84 -20.30 2.06 -2.17
C ALA A 84 -20.59 3.16 -1.13
N GLU A 85 -19.60 3.53 -0.33
CA GLU A 85 -19.70 4.64 0.63
C GLU A 85 -19.90 5.99 -0.06
N LEU A 86 -19.15 6.25 -1.15
CA LEU A 86 -19.33 7.45 -1.96
C LEU A 86 -20.74 7.52 -2.55
N LYS A 87 -21.27 6.40 -3.04
CA LYS A 87 -22.65 6.32 -3.55
C LYS A 87 -23.68 6.61 -2.47
N ALA A 88 -23.48 6.09 -1.26
CA ALA A 88 -24.35 6.36 -0.11
C ALA A 88 -24.32 7.84 0.30
N LEU A 89 -23.12 8.45 0.29
CA LEU A 89 -22.94 9.88 0.55
C LEU A 89 -23.68 10.74 -0.47
N MET A 90 -23.52 10.48 -1.76
CA MET A 90 -24.20 11.28 -2.80
C MET A 90 -25.72 11.10 -2.76
N LYS A 91 -26.21 9.90 -2.46
CA LYS A 91 -27.65 9.67 -2.24
C LYS A 91 -28.17 10.52 -1.07
N TYR A 92 -27.45 10.52 0.06
CA TYR A 92 -27.81 11.34 1.21
C TYR A 92 -27.80 12.83 0.88
N ARG A 93 -26.80 13.32 0.12
CA ARG A 93 -26.73 14.71 -0.32
C ARG A 93 -27.92 15.10 -1.20
N ALA A 94 -28.29 14.26 -2.16
CA ALA A 94 -29.44 14.51 -3.03
C ALA A 94 -30.76 14.60 -2.24
N GLU A 95 -30.95 13.74 -1.23
CA GLU A 95 -32.10 13.78 -0.33
C GLU A 95 -32.14 15.06 0.52
N GLN A 96 -30.99 15.54 1.01
CA GLN A 96 -30.93 16.75 1.84
C GLN A 96 -31.03 18.06 1.04
N LEU A 97 -30.53 18.08 -0.20
CA LEU A 97 -30.50 19.27 -1.06
C LEU A 97 -31.73 19.37 -2.00
N GLY A 98 -32.49 18.29 -2.16
CA GLY A 98 -33.69 18.25 -3.00
C GLY A 98 -33.42 18.25 -4.52
N HIS A 99 -32.16 18.19 -4.94
CA HIS A 99 -31.75 18.07 -6.34
C HIS A 99 -30.49 17.21 -6.46
N VAL A 100 -30.25 16.67 -7.66
CA VAL A 100 -29.07 15.85 -7.94
C VAL A 100 -27.96 16.75 -8.48
N GLU A 101 -26.86 16.84 -7.74
CA GLU A 101 -25.67 17.59 -8.15
C GLU A 101 -25.00 16.94 -9.38
N GLU A 102 -24.35 17.75 -10.22
CA GLU A 102 -23.52 17.25 -11.32
C GLU A 102 -22.21 16.67 -10.77
N PHE A 103 -22.27 15.39 -10.39
CA PHE A 103 -21.14 14.69 -9.80
C PHE A 103 -20.90 13.35 -10.47
N ARG A 104 -19.64 13.06 -10.78
CA ARG A 104 -19.21 11.80 -11.39
C ARG A 104 -18.13 11.15 -10.54
N GLY A 105 -18.44 9.99 -10.00
CA GLY A 105 -17.52 9.14 -9.24
C GLY A 105 -17.28 7.83 -9.98
N LEU A 106 -16.01 7.44 -10.16
CA LEU A 106 -15.64 6.28 -10.98
C LEU A 106 -14.59 5.40 -10.31
N GLY A 107 -14.80 4.09 -10.39
CA GLY A 107 -13.81 3.06 -10.07
C GLY A 107 -12.97 2.66 -11.29
N LEU A 108 -11.65 2.59 -11.12
CA LEU A 108 -10.70 2.12 -12.13
C LEU A 108 -9.98 0.86 -11.64
N THR A 109 -10.03 -0.19 -12.46
CA THR A 109 -9.39 -1.49 -12.21
C THR A 109 -8.75 -2.07 -13.47
N SER A 110 -8.13 -3.24 -13.35
CA SER A 110 -7.52 -3.96 -14.47
C SER A 110 -8.54 -4.43 -15.51
N ARG A 111 -8.06 -4.70 -16.72
CA ARG A 111 -8.89 -5.22 -17.83
C ARG A 111 -9.53 -6.56 -17.49
N LYS A 112 -8.84 -7.39 -16.71
CA LYS A 112 -9.34 -8.69 -16.22
C LYS A 112 -10.70 -8.55 -15.54
N ASN A 113 -10.92 -7.48 -14.78
CA ASN A 113 -12.14 -7.29 -14.00
C ASN A 113 -13.23 -6.55 -14.77
N LEU A 114 -12.89 -5.79 -15.80
CA LEU A 114 -13.84 -4.94 -16.56
C LEU A 114 -14.14 -5.46 -17.99
N CYS A 115 -13.60 -6.62 -18.39
CA CYS A 115 -13.79 -7.15 -19.73
C CYS A 115 -15.13 -7.90 -19.87
N LEU A 116 -15.93 -7.52 -20.87
CA LEU A 116 -17.19 -8.19 -21.23
C LEU A 116 -17.04 -9.18 -22.40
N HIS A 117 -15.91 -9.15 -23.12
CA HIS A 117 -15.74 -9.98 -24.32
C HIS A 117 -15.67 -11.48 -23.94
N PRO A 118 -16.52 -12.36 -24.48
CA PRO A 118 -16.70 -13.73 -23.98
C PRO A 118 -15.45 -14.61 -24.15
N SER A 119 -14.62 -14.39 -25.18
CA SER A 119 -13.37 -15.12 -25.33
C SER A 119 -12.28 -14.66 -24.35
N VAL A 120 -12.25 -13.37 -24.02
CA VAL A 120 -11.20 -12.77 -23.19
C VAL A 120 -11.54 -12.93 -21.71
N LYS A 121 -12.81 -12.83 -21.33
CA LYS A 121 -13.30 -12.96 -19.95
C LYS A 121 -13.03 -14.34 -19.34
N ARG A 122 -12.88 -15.39 -20.16
CA ARG A 122 -12.58 -16.76 -19.69
C ARG A 122 -11.14 -16.93 -19.20
N GLU A 123 -10.24 -16.04 -19.59
CA GLU A 123 -8.82 -16.15 -19.27
C GLU A 123 -8.55 -15.81 -17.80
N LYS A 124 -7.71 -16.62 -17.15
CA LYS A 124 -7.37 -16.45 -15.73
C LYS A 124 -6.25 -15.43 -15.49
N SER A 125 -5.33 -15.29 -16.44
CA SER A 125 -4.14 -14.43 -16.31
C SER A 125 -4.41 -13.02 -16.84
N GLY A 126 -3.99 -12.00 -16.07
CA GLY A 126 -4.14 -10.60 -16.47
C GLY A 126 -3.33 -10.23 -17.71
N ALA A 127 -2.10 -10.75 -17.83
CA ALA A 127 -1.23 -10.49 -18.98
C ALA A 127 -1.84 -11.02 -20.30
N VAL A 128 -2.45 -12.21 -20.25
CA VAL A 128 -3.15 -12.82 -21.39
C VAL A 128 -4.38 -12.00 -21.78
N VAL A 129 -5.15 -11.54 -20.80
CA VAL A 129 -6.29 -10.64 -21.03
C VAL A 129 -5.85 -9.35 -21.73
N ASP A 130 -4.73 -8.77 -21.31
CA ASP A 130 -4.21 -7.54 -21.90
C ASP A 130 -3.72 -7.74 -23.34
N ALA A 131 -3.04 -8.86 -23.60
CA ALA A 131 -2.57 -9.24 -24.94
C ALA A 131 -3.73 -9.49 -25.90
N ARG A 132 -4.71 -10.30 -25.48
CA ARG A 132 -5.93 -10.58 -26.28
C ARG A 132 -6.80 -9.36 -26.49
N CYS A 133 -6.93 -8.48 -25.48
CA CYS A 133 -7.61 -7.22 -25.65
C CYS A 133 -6.89 -6.36 -26.71
N ARG A 134 -5.56 -6.28 -26.65
CA ARG A 134 -4.77 -5.54 -27.64
C ARG A 134 -4.87 -6.15 -29.04
N SER A 135 -4.89 -7.48 -29.18
CA SER A 135 -5.06 -8.12 -30.49
C SER A 135 -6.41 -7.82 -31.14
N LEU A 136 -7.43 -7.47 -30.37
CA LEU A 136 -8.77 -7.11 -30.87
C LEU A 136 -8.98 -5.60 -31.04
N THR A 137 -8.12 -4.77 -30.44
CA THR A 137 -8.31 -3.31 -30.34
C THR A 137 -7.16 -2.50 -30.94
N ALA A 138 -6.12 -3.15 -31.46
CA ALA A 138 -5.00 -2.46 -32.06
C ALA A 138 -5.42 -1.65 -33.30
N GLY A 139 -4.82 -0.46 -33.48
CA GLY A 139 -5.16 0.43 -34.59
C GLY A 139 -5.02 -0.22 -35.97
N PHE A 140 -3.98 -1.03 -36.18
CA PHE A 140 -3.79 -1.76 -37.44
C PHE A 140 -4.88 -2.80 -37.73
N VAL A 141 -5.51 -3.38 -36.70
CA VAL A 141 -6.64 -4.31 -36.87
C VAL A 141 -7.88 -3.56 -37.34
N LYS A 142 -8.10 -2.36 -36.80
CA LYS A 142 -9.18 -1.47 -37.21
C LYS A 142 -9.01 -1.03 -38.67
N GLU A 143 -7.79 -0.65 -39.06
CA GLU A 143 -7.48 -0.29 -40.45
C GLU A 143 -7.69 -1.45 -41.43
N LYS A 144 -7.36 -2.69 -41.05
CA LYS A 144 -7.61 -3.88 -41.89
C LYS A 144 -9.10 -4.14 -42.08
N LYS A 145 -9.90 -3.95 -41.02
CA LYS A 145 -11.36 -4.01 -41.11
C LYS A 145 -11.92 -2.92 -42.02
N GLU A 146 -11.41 -1.69 -41.93
CA GLU A 146 -11.79 -0.58 -42.82
C GLU A 146 -11.42 -0.84 -44.28
N ARG A 147 -10.33 -1.58 -44.54
CA ARG A 147 -9.95 -2.08 -45.87
C ARG A 147 -10.85 -3.23 -46.38
N GLY A 148 -11.78 -3.72 -45.58
CA GLY A 148 -12.71 -4.79 -45.93
C GLY A 148 -12.18 -6.20 -45.69
N GLU A 149 -11.07 -6.36 -44.97
CA GLU A 149 -10.57 -7.68 -44.56
C GLU A 149 -11.40 -8.24 -43.38
N ASP A 150 -11.69 -9.56 -43.40
CA ASP A 150 -12.42 -10.23 -42.32
C ASP A 150 -11.50 -10.49 -41.12
N VAL A 151 -11.42 -9.51 -40.21
CA VAL A 151 -10.59 -9.57 -39.01
C VAL A 151 -11.46 -9.45 -37.75
N PRO A 152 -11.28 -10.32 -36.73
CA PRO A 152 -12.06 -10.26 -35.51
C PRO A 152 -11.76 -8.98 -34.71
N VAL A 153 -12.79 -8.19 -34.45
CA VAL A 153 -12.72 -6.96 -33.64
C VAL A 153 -13.59 -7.05 -32.39
N CYS A 154 -13.30 -6.20 -31.41
CA CYS A 154 -14.13 -6.08 -30.22
C CYS A 154 -15.35 -5.18 -30.49
N ILE A 155 -16.54 -5.80 -30.55
CA ILE A 155 -17.83 -5.10 -30.71
C ILE A 155 -18.00 -3.98 -29.67
N TYR A 156 -17.62 -4.25 -28.43
CA TYR A 156 -17.76 -3.31 -27.31
C TYR A 156 -16.85 -2.07 -27.44
N HIS A 157 -15.70 -2.20 -28.11
CA HIS A 157 -14.78 -1.08 -28.30
C HIS A 157 -15.21 -0.22 -29.50
N ASP A 158 -15.56 -0.84 -30.62
CA ASP A 158 -15.95 -0.11 -31.84
C ASP A 158 -17.13 0.82 -31.59
N ASN A 159 -18.10 0.38 -30.78
CA ASN A 159 -19.26 1.21 -30.42
C ASN A 159 -18.90 2.47 -29.61
N LEU A 160 -17.78 2.47 -28.88
CA LEU A 160 -17.34 3.63 -28.10
C LEU A 160 -16.81 4.77 -28.97
N ASP A 161 -16.34 4.48 -30.18
CA ASP A 161 -15.85 5.51 -31.09
C ASP A 161 -16.98 6.31 -31.74
N LEU A 162 -18.21 5.78 -31.69
CA LEU A 162 -19.42 6.46 -32.16
C LEU A 162 -19.96 7.48 -31.14
N LEU A 163 -19.46 7.48 -29.91
CA LEU A 163 -19.97 8.26 -28.80
C LEU A 163 -18.96 9.31 -28.36
N GLU A 164 -19.45 10.49 -28.00
CA GLU A 164 -18.61 11.56 -27.48
C GLU A 164 -18.03 11.21 -26.10
N PRO A 165 -16.73 11.47 -25.84
CA PRO A 165 -16.08 11.13 -24.58
C PRO A 165 -16.73 11.75 -23.33
N HIS A 166 -17.45 12.86 -23.45
CA HIS A 166 -18.05 13.54 -22.29
C HIS A 166 -19.35 12.90 -21.81
N ASN A 167 -20.05 12.17 -22.69
CA ASN A 167 -21.40 11.65 -22.45
C ASN A 167 -21.47 10.11 -22.49
N LEU A 168 -20.34 9.44 -22.18
CA LEU A 168 -20.29 7.99 -22.16
C LEU A 168 -21.09 7.39 -21.00
N ILE A 169 -21.18 8.11 -19.88
CA ILE A 169 -21.88 7.67 -18.67
C ILE A 169 -22.64 8.86 -18.07
N PRO A 170 -23.89 8.68 -17.62
CA PRO A 170 -24.63 9.76 -16.97
C PRO A 170 -24.07 10.10 -15.58
N ASN A 171 -24.48 11.27 -15.07
CA ASN A 171 -24.08 11.76 -13.76
C ASN A 171 -24.46 10.75 -12.66
N GLY A 172 -23.54 10.53 -11.72
CA GLY A 172 -23.68 9.56 -10.65
C GLY A 172 -22.37 8.88 -10.26
N VAL A 173 -22.46 8.06 -9.22
CA VAL A 173 -21.35 7.24 -8.72
C VAL A 173 -21.50 5.82 -9.24
N TRP A 174 -20.50 5.35 -9.97
CA TRP A 174 -20.50 4.06 -10.64
C TRP A 174 -19.58 3.07 -9.92
N THR A 175 -20.20 2.03 -9.35
CA THR A 175 -19.47 0.86 -8.85
C THR A 175 -18.96 0.00 -10.02
N LEU A 176 -18.00 -0.87 -9.76
CA LEU A 176 -17.44 -1.77 -10.79
C LEU A 176 -18.52 -2.66 -11.42
N ASP A 177 -19.41 -3.23 -10.60
CA ASP A 177 -20.57 -3.98 -11.10
C ASP A 177 -21.56 -3.10 -11.86
N GLY A 178 -21.76 -1.86 -11.42
CA GLY A 178 -22.66 -0.91 -12.07
C GLY A 178 -22.22 -0.58 -13.48
N ILE A 179 -20.92 -0.31 -13.69
CA ILE A 179 -20.38 -0.01 -15.01
C ILE A 179 -20.33 -1.24 -15.92
N MET A 180 -20.11 -2.43 -15.36
CA MET A 180 -20.20 -3.68 -16.13
C MET A 180 -21.61 -3.93 -16.67
N ARG A 181 -22.65 -3.79 -15.82
CA ARG A 181 -24.05 -3.93 -16.24
C ARG A 181 -24.42 -2.89 -17.30
N TYR A 182 -24.00 -1.64 -17.09
CA TYR A 182 -24.23 -0.57 -18.06
C TYR A 182 -23.58 -0.88 -19.43
N GLY A 183 -22.34 -1.37 -19.42
CA GLY A 183 -21.63 -1.76 -20.63
C GLY A 183 -22.24 -2.97 -21.33
N GLU A 184 -22.87 -3.89 -20.60
CA GLU A 184 -23.59 -5.04 -21.17
C GLU A 184 -24.89 -4.58 -21.86
N GLU A 185 -25.67 -3.71 -21.21
CA GLU A 185 -26.92 -3.15 -21.75
C GLU A 185 -26.68 -2.29 -23.00
N HIS A 186 -25.67 -1.42 -22.97
CA HIS A 186 -25.38 -0.46 -24.03
C HIS A 186 -24.34 -0.96 -25.05
N LYS A 187 -23.85 -2.19 -24.88
CA LYS A 187 -22.77 -2.80 -25.70
C LYS A 187 -21.53 -1.91 -25.81
N GLN A 188 -21.11 -1.33 -24.69
CA GLN A 188 -19.92 -0.48 -24.57
C GLN A 188 -18.85 -1.18 -23.72
N CYS A 189 -17.57 -0.94 -23.99
CA CYS A 189 -16.49 -1.55 -23.22
C CYS A 189 -16.28 -0.80 -21.89
N PRO A 190 -16.55 -1.41 -20.72
CA PRO A 190 -16.45 -0.71 -19.42
C PRO A 190 -15.05 -0.13 -19.17
N TYR A 191 -14.00 -0.89 -19.51
CA TYR A 191 -12.61 -0.46 -19.31
C TYR A 191 -12.26 0.84 -20.06
N PHE A 192 -12.54 0.90 -21.37
CA PHE A 192 -12.25 2.10 -22.16
C PHE A 192 -13.19 3.25 -21.84
N THR A 193 -14.42 2.94 -21.43
CA THR A 193 -15.39 3.92 -20.93
C THR A 193 -14.84 4.62 -19.69
N SER A 194 -14.43 3.85 -18.67
CA SER A 194 -13.81 4.39 -17.46
C SER A 194 -12.58 5.25 -17.77
N ARG A 195 -11.74 4.78 -18.70
CA ARG A 195 -10.52 5.48 -19.05
C ARG A 195 -10.78 6.81 -19.77
N ARG A 196 -11.67 6.86 -20.76
CA ARG A 196 -12.02 8.11 -21.48
C ARG A 196 -12.74 9.11 -20.57
N MET A 197 -13.50 8.62 -19.59
CA MET A 197 -14.22 9.45 -18.63
C MET A 197 -13.34 10.04 -17.53
N MET A 198 -12.12 9.53 -17.33
CA MET A 198 -11.19 9.94 -16.26
C MET A 198 -10.97 11.46 -16.22
N SER A 199 -10.89 12.13 -17.36
CA SER A 199 -10.71 13.59 -17.42
C SER A 199 -11.91 14.35 -16.85
N TYR A 200 -13.13 13.83 -16.97
CA TYR A 200 -14.40 14.49 -16.60
C TYR A 200 -14.96 14.09 -15.23
N CYS A 201 -14.31 13.15 -14.51
CA CYS A 201 -14.77 12.72 -13.19
C CYS A 201 -14.30 13.66 -12.07
N ASN A 202 -15.13 13.86 -11.04
CA ASN A 202 -14.77 14.62 -9.83
C ASN A 202 -13.97 13.76 -8.85
N VAL A 203 -14.33 12.47 -8.75
CA VAL A 203 -13.68 11.49 -7.87
C VAL A 203 -13.30 10.25 -8.65
N ILE A 204 -12.07 9.82 -8.47
CA ILE A 204 -11.51 8.62 -9.11
C ILE A 204 -10.92 7.73 -8.04
N ILE A 205 -11.29 6.44 -8.06
CA ILE A 205 -10.83 5.45 -7.09
C ILE A 205 -10.07 4.35 -7.83
N TYR A 206 -8.77 4.17 -7.53
CA TYR A 206 -7.94 3.11 -8.12
C TYR A 206 -6.85 2.60 -7.16
N SER A 207 -6.06 1.64 -7.62
CA SER A 207 -4.98 1.02 -6.83
C SER A 207 -3.68 1.83 -6.85
N TYR A 208 -2.87 1.76 -5.80
CA TYR A 208 -1.55 2.41 -5.72
C TYR A 208 -0.67 2.22 -6.96
N HIS A 209 -0.69 1.03 -7.55
CA HIS A 209 0.14 0.69 -8.71
C HIS A 209 -0.13 1.61 -9.91
N TYR A 210 -1.33 2.17 -10.06
CA TYR A 210 -1.63 3.09 -11.16
C TYR A 210 -0.95 4.45 -11.02
N LEU A 211 -0.57 4.84 -9.80
CA LEU A 211 0.08 6.12 -9.51
C LEU A 211 1.59 5.99 -9.29
N LEU A 212 2.03 4.87 -8.70
CA LEU A 212 3.42 4.65 -8.30
C LEU A 212 4.25 3.90 -9.35
N ASP A 213 3.63 3.02 -10.16
CA ASP A 213 4.36 2.32 -11.22
C ASP A 213 4.64 3.32 -12.36
N PRO A 214 5.91 3.66 -12.64
CA PRO A 214 6.24 4.62 -13.69
C PRO A 214 5.71 4.21 -15.08
N LYS A 215 5.59 2.90 -15.35
CA LYS A 215 5.10 2.37 -16.64
C LYS A 215 3.64 2.73 -16.89
N ILE A 216 2.85 2.78 -15.82
CA ILE A 216 1.40 3.05 -15.86
C ILE A 216 1.13 4.52 -15.57
N ALA A 217 1.81 5.06 -14.55
CA ALA A 217 1.67 6.42 -14.07
C ALA A 217 1.92 7.44 -15.17
N GLU A 218 2.88 7.24 -16.08
CA GLU A 218 3.09 8.21 -17.17
C GLU A 218 1.84 8.39 -18.05
N ARG A 219 1.09 7.32 -18.29
CA ARG A 219 -0.13 7.36 -19.11
C ARG A 219 -1.31 7.94 -18.36
N VAL A 220 -1.48 7.57 -17.09
CA VAL A 220 -2.61 8.02 -16.26
C VAL A 220 -2.40 9.45 -15.81
N SER A 221 -1.18 9.77 -15.36
CA SER A 221 -0.85 11.08 -14.82
C SER A 221 -0.96 12.16 -15.88
N LYS A 222 -0.57 11.93 -17.15
CA LYS A 222 -0.73 12.92 -18.24
C LYS A 222 -2.16 13.50 -18.37
N GLU A 223 -3.19 12.74 -17.99
CA GLU A 223 -4.59 13.17 -18.05
C GLU A 223 -5.06 13.95 -16.79
N LEU A 224 -4.22 14.07 -15.76
CA LEU A 224 -4.55 14.66 -14.47
C LEU A 224 -3.89 16.04 -14.28
N SER A 225 -4.64 17.02 -13.78
CA SER A 225 -4.12 18.35 -13.43
C SER A 225 -3.23 18.30 -12.17
N LYS A 226 -2.44 19.35 -11.94
CA LYS A 226 -1.58 19.48 -10.74
C LYS A 226 -2.39 19.77 -9.47
N ASP A 227 -3.56 20.40 -9.62
CA ASP A 227 -4.43 20.80 -8.50
C ASP A 227 -5.29 19.64 -7.94
N CYS A 228 -4.96 18.39 -8.24
CA CYS A 228 -5.66 17.24 -7.69
C CYS A 228 -5.28 16.99 -6.22
N ILE A 229 -6.24 16.52 -5.43
CA ILE A 229 -6.03 16.02 -4.07
C ILE A 229 -5.82 14.50 -4.17
N VAL A 230 -4.66 14.02 -3.73
CA VAL A 230 -4.34 12.58 -3.71
C VAL A 230 -4.48 12.06 -2.29
N VAL A 231 -5.20 10.95 -2.14
CA VAL A 231 -5.40 10.26 -0.86
C VAL A 231 -4.86 8.85 -0.97
N PHE A 232 -3.88 8.51 -0.14
CA PHE A 232 -3.45 7.14 0.08
C PHE A 232 -4.14 6.61 1.34
N ASP A 233 -5.15 5.75 1.16
CA ASP A 233 -5.81 5.03 2.24
C ASP A 233 -5.06 3.73 2.55
N GLU A 234 -5.03 3.26 3.80
CA GLU A 234 -4.26 2.10 4.28
C GLU A 234 -2.78 2.10 3.86
N ALA A 235 -2.16 3.27 3.81
CA ALA A 235 -0.82 3.52 3.28
C ALA A 235 0.35 2.99 4.13
N HIS A 236 0.13 1.96 4.96
CA HIS A 236 1.16 1.42 5.83
C HIS A 236 2.29 0.75 5.02
N ASN A 237 2.02 0.14 3.87
CA ASN A 237 2.99 -0.59 3.02
C ASN A 237 3.46 0.20 1.77
N ILE A 238 3.32 1.52 1.77
CA ILE A 238 3.69 2.35 0.62
C ILE A 238 5.18 2.18 0.21
N ASP A 239 6.06 1.98 1.19
CA ASP A 239 7.48 1.75 0.96
C ASP A 239 7.76 0.47 0.17
N ASN A 240 7.08 -0.63 0.52
CA ASN A 240 7.20 -1.90 -0.18
C ASN A 240 6.66 -1.79 -1.62
N VAL A 241 5.53 -1.11 -1.82
CA VAL A 241 4.95 -0.91 -3.16
C VAL A 241 5.88 -0.09 -4.05
N CYS A 242 6.50 0.96 -3.52
CA CYS A 242 7.51 1.74 -4.24
C CYS A 242 8.71 0.88 -4.66
N ILE A 243 9.20 0.03 -3.76
CA ILE A 243 10.35 -0.85 -4.02
C ILE A 243 10.00 -1.91 -5.07
N GLU A 244 8.86 -2.58 -4.93
CA GLU A 244 8.39 -3.60 -5.88
C GLU A 244 8.16 -3.03 -7.28
N SER A 245 7.69 -1.79 -7.39
CA SER A 245 7.40 -1.15 -8.69
C SER A 245 8.66 -0.85 -9.52
N LEU A 246 9.80 -0.63 -8.86
CA LEU A 246 11.07 -0.31 -9.51
C LEU A 246 12.06 -1.48 -9.52
N SER A 247 11.81 -2.53 -8.74
CA SER A 247 12.64 -3.73 -8.71
C SER A 247 12.27 -4.68 -9.84
N THR A 248 13.21 -5.48 -10.31
CA THR A 248 12.97 -6.47 -11.37
C THR A 248 13.86 -7.68 -11.17
N ASP A 249 13.28 -8.87 -11.28
CA ASP A 249 13.99 -10.14 -11.14
C ASP A 249 14.15 -10.79 -12.51
N ILE A 250 15.37 -11.22 -12.83
CA ILE A 250 15.67 -11.98 -14.05
C ILE A 250 16.09 -13.39 -13.66
N THR A 251 15.33 -14.37 -14.12
CA THR A 251 15.62 -15.80 -13.96
C THR A 251 16.24 -16.37 -15.25
N GLU A 252 16.90 -17.51 -15.14
CA GLU A 252 17.42 -18.21 -16.32
C GLU A 252 16.29 -18.58 -17.31
N ASP A 253 15.12 -18.96 -16.79
CA ASP A 253 13.95 -19.26 -17.62
C ASP A 253 13.45 -18.03 -18.38
N SER A 254 13.44 -16.85 -17.76
CA SER A 254 13.11 -15.60 -18.44
C SER A 254 14.10 -15.31 -19.57
N LEU A 255 15.40 -15.53 -19.35
CA LEU A 255 16.41 -15.37 -20.42
C LEU A 255 16.23 -16.37 -21.56
N ARG A 256 15.99 -17.66 -21.25
CA ARG A 256 15.73 -18.68 -22.29
C ARG A 256 14.52 -18.34 -23.13
N LYS A 257 13.45 -17.85 -22.51
CA LYS A 257 12.26 -17.37 -23.23
C LYS A 257 12.55 -16.09 -24.02
N ALA A 258 13.33 -15.16 -23.48
CA ALA A 258 13.75 -13.96 -24.19
C ALA A 258 14.61 -14.29 -25.43
N THR A 259 15.50 -15.28 -25.37
CA THR A 259 16.25 -15.77 -26.54
C THR A 259 15.33 -16.29 -27.63
N ARG A 260 14.32 -17.11 -27.26
CA ARG A 260 13.31 -17.57 -28.23
C ARG A 260 12.51 -16.41 -28.80
N GLY A 261 12.12 -15.45 -27.96
CA GLY A 261 11.42 -14.23 -28.36
C GLY A 261 12.24 -13.41 -29.36
N ALA A 262 13.56 -13.28 -29.14
CA ALA A 262 14.48 -12.59 -30.05
C ALA A 262 14.64 -13.32 -31.38
N GLN A 263 14.78 -14.65 -31.38
CA GLN A 263 14.85 -15.46 -32.62
C GLN A 263 13.55 -15.35 -33.45
N ASN A 264 12.39 -15.40 -32.78
CA ASN A 264 11.11 -15.22 -33.43
C ASN A 264 10.95 -13.80 -34.00
N LEU A 265 11.50 -12.80 -33.32
CA LEU A 265 11.50 -11.41 -33.78
C LEU A 265 12.39 -11.24 -35.01
N GLU A 266 13.58 -11.84 -35.00
CA GLU A 266 14.53 -11.86 -36.11
C GLU A 266 13.89 -12.48 -37.36
N GLN A 267 13.26 -13.66 -37.21
CA GLN A 267 12.57 -14.31 -38.32
C GLN A 267 11.46 -13.42 -38.90
N LYS A 268 10.64 -12.79 -38.05
CA LYS A 268 9.58 -11.89 -38.52
C LYS A 268 10.12 -10.61 -39.18
N ILE A 269 11.25 -10.10 -38.72
CA ILE A 269 11.91 -8.96 -39.35
C ILE A 269 12.39 -9.35 -40.75
N LEU A 270 12.93 -10.56 -40.93
CA LEU A 270 13.32 -11.08 -42.24
C LEU A 270 12.10 -11.21 -43.16
N GLU A 271 11.00 -11.81 -42.68
CA GLU A 271 9.74 -11.92 -43.43
C GLU A 271 9.17 -10.55 -43.82
N MET A 272 9.24 -9.55 -42.92
CA MET A 272 8.77 -8.19 -43.21
C MET A 272 9.70 -7.45 -44.17
N LYS A 273 11.02 -7.72 -44.12
CA LYS A 273 11.98 -7.13 -45.05
C LYS A 273 11.75 -7.62 -46.49
N ASP A 274 11.32 -8.87 -46.64
CA ASP A 274 10.99 -9.45 -47.94
C ASP A 274 9.62 -8.98 -48.47
N SER A 275 8.66 -8.70 -47.59
CA SER A 275 7.31 -8.26 -47.98
C SER A 275 7.17 -6.75 -48.12
N ASP A 276 7.58 -5.97 -47.11
CA ASP A 276 7.31 -4.53 -46.99
C ASP A 276 8.52 -3.74 -46.42
N ALA A 277 9.63 -3.71 -47.17
CA ALA A 277 10.85 -2.99 -46.76
C ALA A 277 10.66 -1.48 -46.55
N ASP A 278 9.74 -0.86 -47.29
CA ASP A 278 9.53 0.59 -47.25
C ASP A 278 8.83 1.04 -45.96
N LYS A 279 7.95 0.22 -45.39
CA LYS A 279 7.32 0.49 -44.09
C LYS A 279 8.35 0.49 -42.97
N LEU A 280 9.30 -0.44 -43.02
CA LEU A 280 10.41 -0.56 -42.07
C LEU A 280 11.36 0.65 -42.17
N LYS A 281 11.67 1.12 -43.39
CA LYS A 281 12.49 2.32 -43.60
C LYS A 281 11.80 3.60 -43.12
N ASN A 282 10.51 3.76 -43.41
CA ASN A 282 9.73 4.92 -42.97
C ASN A 282 9.64 5.00 -41.45
N GLU A 283 9.43 3.87 -40.77
CA GLU A 283 9.43 3.84 -39.30
C GLU A 283 10.83 4.01 -38.73
N TYR A 284 11.88 3.50 -39.38
CA TYR A 284 13.26 3.81 -38.97
C TYR A 284 13.56 5.31 -39.04
N ALA A 285 13.11 5.98 -40.10
CA ALA A 285 13.24 7.44 -40.23
C ALA A 285 12.48 8.18 -39.13
N LYS A 286 11.22 7.82 -38.86
CA LYS A 286 10.43 8.38 -37.75
C LYS A 286 11.04 8.12 -36.39
N LEU A 287 11.66 6.95 -36.19
CA LEU A 287 12.36 6.61 -34.94
C LEU A 287 13.58 7.50 -34.74
N VAL A 288 14.39 7.71 -35.78
CA VAL A 288 15.56 8.58 -35.73
C VAL A 288 15.15 10.02 -35.44
N GLU A 289 14.05 10.48 -36.02
CA GLU A 289 13.48 11.81 -35.78
C GLU A 289 12.89 11.93 -34.36
N GLY A 290 12.11 10.95 -33.90
CA GLY A 290 11.55 10.94 -32.55
C GLY A 290 12.59 10.77 -31.44
N LEU A 291 13.69 10.05 -31.69
CA LEU A 291 14.85 9.99 -30.79
C LEU A 291 15.57 11.34 -30.73
N ARG A 292 15.65 12.08 -31.85
CA ARG A 292 16.18 13.45 -31.87
C ARG A 292 15.29 14.41 -31.09
N ASP A 293 13.97 14.35 -31.26
CA ASP A 293 13.02 15.19 -30.52
C ASP A 293 13.04 14.89 -29.00
N ALA A 294 13.20 13.61 -28.64
CA ALA A 294 13.32 13.18 -27.24
C ALA A 294 14.66 13.58 -26.59
N ASP A 295 15.73 13.64 -27.38
CA ASP A 295 17.04 14.18 -26.98
C ASP A 295 17.01 15.72 -26.89
N GLU A 296 16.31 16.42 -27.79
CA GLU A 296 16.17 17.89 -27.76
C GLU A 296 15.30 18.37 -26.59
N ALA A 297 14.29 17.61 -26.18
CA ALA A 297 13.46 17.93 -25.00
C ALA A 297 14.19 17.76 -23.65
N ARG A 298 15.42 17.24 -23.66
CA ARG A 298 16.24 16.99 -22.47
C ARG A 298 17.68 17.47 -22.73
N GLU A 299 17.92 18.79 -22.67
CA GLU A 299 19.27 19.37 -22.82
C GLU A 299 20.33 18.65 -21.96
N GLU A 300 21.24 17.91 -22.59
CA GLU A 300 22.65 18.29 -22.87
C GLU A 300 23.39 17.10 -23.55
N ASP A 301 24.02 17.43 -24.68
CA ASP A 301 25.17 16.82 -25.39
C ASP A 301 25.18 15.43 -26.06
N ALA A 302 25.61 15.52 -27.33
CA ALA A 302 26.44 14.64 -28.16
C ALA A 302 25.81 13.47 -28.94
N PHE A 303 25.72 13.73 -30.26
CA PHE A 303 25.88 12.88 -31.46
C PHE A 303 25.76 11.35 -31.28
N MET A 304 24.68 10.77 -31.81
CA MET A 304 24.55 9.33 -32.04
C MET A 304 25.56 8.84 -33.09
N SER A 305 26.57 8.08 -32.66
CA SER A 305 27.13 7.03 -33.50
C SER A 305 26.32 5.75 -33.30
N ASN A 306 25.70 5.29 -34.38
CA ASN A 306 24.93 4.05 -34.42
C ASN A 306 25.87 2.87 -34.07
N PRO A 307 25.67 2.14 -32.97
CA PRO A 307 26.38 0.89 -32.78
C PRO A 307 25.75 -0.11 -33.74
N ALA A 308 26.44 -0.39 -34.84
CA ALA A 308 26.22 -1.63 -35.56
C ALA A 308 26.53 -2.75 -34.58
N LEU A 309 25.48 -3.37 -34.04
CA LEU A 309 25.58 -4.58 -33.23
C LEU A 309 26.26 -5.65 -34.11
N PRO A 310 27.46 -6.14 -33.75
CA PRO A 310 28.03 -7.28 -34.44
C PRO A 310 27.18 -8.53 -34.16
N ASP A 311 26.96 -9.36 -35.17
CA ASP A 311 26.14 -10.57 -35.13
C ASP A 311 26.61 -11.65 -34.10
N ASP A 312 27.70 -11.40 -33.36
CA ASP A 312 28.26 -12.28 -32.34
C ASP A 312 27.68 -12.07 -30.92
N LEU A 313 26.80 -11.08 -30.69
CA LEU A 313 26.29 -10.73 -29.35
C LEU A 313 25.22 -11.69 -28.77
N LEU A 314 24.71 -12.64 -29.56
CA LEU A 314 23.57 -13.49 -29.16
C LEU A 314 23.93 -14.68 -28.25
N LYS A 315 25.20 -14.84 -27.82
CA LYS A 315 25.65 -16.10 -27.17
C LYS A 315 26.12 -16.05 -25.72
N GLU A 316 26.23 -14.92 -25.02
CA GLU A 316 26.91 -14.93 -23.73
C GLU A 316 26.11 -14.38 -22.53
N ALA A 317 25.23 -15.25 -22.00
CA ALA A 317 24.81 -15.19 -20.60
C ALA A 317 25.94 -15.70 -19.68
N THR A 318 27.07 -15.00 -19.63
CA THR A 318 28.25 -15.39 -18.84
C THR A 318 28.13 -15.04 -17.35
N ARG A 319 27.41 -13.95 -17.01
CA ARG A 319 27.28 -13.46 -15.63
C ARG A 319 26.41 -14.33 -14.71
N MET A 320 25.34 -14.94 -15.21
CA MET A 320 24.49 -15.82 -14.40
C MET A 320 25.11 -17.21 -14.12
N LYS A 321 26.28 -17.51 -14.69
CA LYS A 321 26.99 -18.78 -14.45
C LYS A 321 27.90 -18.76 -13.21
N VAL A 322 27.99 -17.62 -12.52
CA VAL A 322 28.81 -17.50 -11.32
C VAL A 322 28.15 -18.28 -10.18
N ARG A 323 28.94 -19.08 -9.45
CA ARG A 323 28.46 -19.94 -8.35
C ARG A 323 28.48 -19.27 -6.97
N GLN A 324 28.93 -18.01 -6.90
CA GLN A 324 28.99 -17.24 -5.67
C GLN A 324 27.99 -16.08 -5.74
N VAL A 325 27.46 -15.70 -4.58
CA VAL A 325 26.62 -14.52 -4.44
C VAL A 325 27.47 -13.28 -4.69
N ILE A 326 27.02 -12.40 -5.59
CA ILE A 326 27.71 -11.16 -5.93
C ILE A 326 26.74 -9.99 -5.75
N SER A 327 27.17 -8.93 -5.06
CA SER A 327 26.47 -7.64 -5.02
C SER A 327 27.28 -6.60 -5.80
N GLU A 328 26.67 -5.97 -6.81
CA GLU A 328 27.29 -4.92 -7.63
C GLU A 328 26.41 -3.67 -7.67
N THR A 329 27.04 -2.50 -7.79
CA THR A 329 26.31 -1.25 -8.06
C THR A 329 26.02 -1.12 -9.56
N PRO A 330 24.91 -0.47 -9.97
CA PRO A 330 24.59 -0.29 -11.38
C PRO A 330 25.72 0.35 -12.22
N PRO A 331 26.45 1.38 -11.74
CA PRO A 331 27.58 1.94 -12.48
C PRO A 331 28.73 0.93 -12.69
N SER A 332 29.02 0.10 -11.69
CA SER A 332 30.03 -0.96 -11.79
C SER A 332 29.62 -2.00 -12.84
N PHE A 333 28.35 -2.38 -12.84
CA PHE A 333 27.81 -3.31 -13.83
C PHE A 333 27.86 -2.73 -15.25
N LEU A 334 27.51 -1.45 -15.42
CA LEU A 334 27.60 -0.77 -16.72
C LEU A 334 29.04 -0.62 -17.22
N ALA A 335 30.00 -0.34 -16.33
CA ALA A 335 31.41 -0.26 -16.69
C ALA A 335 31.91 -1.62 -17.20
N HIS A 336 31.59 -2.69 -16.48
CA HIS A 336 31.89 -4.06 -16.91
C HIS A 336 31.21 -4.41 -18.24
N LEU A 337 29.92 -4.08 -18.39
CA LEU A 337 29.19 -4.32 -19.64
C LEU A 337 29.86 -3.61 -20.83
N LYS A 338 30.33 -2.37 -20.63
CA LYS A 338 31.05 -1.60 -21.64
C LYS A 338 32.37 -2.25 -22.04
N GLU A 339 33.13 -2.81 -21.10
CA GLU A 339 34.40 -3.48 -21.36
C GLU A 339 34.24 -4.75 -22.22
N TYR A 340 33.15 -5.50 -22.03
CA TYR A 340 32.93 -6.77 -22.73
C TYR A 340 32.16 -6.61 -24.04
N THR A 341 31.13 -5.76 -24.06
CA THR A 341 30.20 -5.66 -25.21
C THR A 341 30.35 -4.38 -26.01
N PHE A 342 31.16 -3.43 -25.53
CA PHE A 342 31.29 -2.08 -26.10
C PHE A 342 29.95 -1.33 -26.20
N ILE A 343 28.90 -1.78 -25.51
CA ILE A 343 27.61 -1.11 -25.47
C ILE A 343 27.70 0.07 -24.49
N GLU A 344 27.39 1.26 -25.00
CA GLU A 344 27.33 2.46 -24.17
C GLU A 344 26.03 2.55 -23.35
N LYS A 345 26.07 3.38 -22.31
CA LYS A 345 24.92 3.65 -21.44
C LYS A 345 23.72 4.26 -22.19
N LYS A 346 23.97 5.16 -23.16
CA LYS A 346 22.91 5.91 -23.86
C LYS A 346 21.95 4.97 -24.64
N PRO A 347 22.41 4.04 -25.50
CA PRO A 347 21.53 3.08 -26.17
C PRO A 347 20.64 2.26 -25.21
N LEU A 348 21.17 1.86 -24.05
CA LEU A 348 20.44 1.05 -23.07
C LEU A 348 19.25 1.79 -22.46
N ARG A 349 19.35 3.12 -22.32
CA ARG A 349 18.27 3.96 -21.79
C ARG A 349 17.01 3.94 -22.66
N PHE A 350 17.16 3.76 -23.98
CA PHE A 350 16.03 3.78 -24.92
C PHE A 350 15.60 2.37 -25.36
N CYS A 351 16.15 1.31 -24.78
CA CYS A 351 15.85 -0.07 -25.17
C CYS A 351 14.36 -0.42 -25.05
N ALA A 352 13.71 -0.07 -23.94
CA ALA A 352 12.30 -0.41 -23.72
C ALA A 352 11.36 0.34 -24.70
N GLU A 353 11.62 1.62 -24.97
CA GLU A 353 10.86 2.42 -25.92
C GLU A 353 11.04 1.89 -27.34
N ARG A 354 12.29 1.61 -27.73
CA ARG A 354 12.63 1.05 -29.04
C ARG A 354 11.94 -0.30 -29.28
N LEU A 355 11.97 -1.20 -28.29
CA LEU A 355 11.27 -2.49 -28.38
C LEU A 355 9.75 -2.28 -28.52
N THR A 356 9.18 -1.35 -27.75
CA THR A 356 7.74 -1.05 -27.84
C THR A 356 7.35 -0.51 -29.22
N SER A 357 8.19 0.32 -29.81
CA SER A 357 7.99 0.84 -31.18
C SER A 357 8.06 -0.29 -32.19
N LEU A 358 9.09 -1.14 -32.11
CA LEU A 358 9.28 -2.28 -33.01
C LEU A 358 8.09 -3.25 -32.96
N VAL A 359 7.58 -3.56 -31.76
CA VAL A 359 6.40 -4.43 -31.59
C VAL A 359 5.16 -3.83 -32.25
N ARG A 360 5.01 -2.49 -32.29
CA ARG A 360 3.93 -1.83 -33.02
C ARG A 360 4.13 -1.92 -34.53
N THR A 361 5.34 -1.71 -35.01
CA THR A 361 5.68 -1.78 -36.45
C THR A 361 5.47 -3.18 -37.02
N LEU A 362 5.86 -4.21 -36.27
CA LEU A 362 5.76 -5.61 -36.68
C LEU A 362 4.33 -6.18 -36.59
N GLU A 363 3.33 -5.38 -36.18
CA GLU A 363 1.92 -5.78 -36.05
C GLU A 363 1.73 -7.11 -35.31
N LEU A 364 2.53 -7.34 -34.27
CA LEU A 364 2.57 -8.60 -33.56
C LEU A 364 1.27 -8.80 -32.77
N THR A 365 0.57 -9.90 -33.06
CA THR A 365 -0.69 -10.26 -32.41
C THR A 365 -0.49 -10.93 -31.05
N ASN A 366 0.58 -11.73 -30.90
CA ASN A 366 0.92 -12.43 -29.65
C ASN A 366 2.02 -11.67 -28.90
N ILE A 367 1.65 -10.78 -27.99
CA ILE A 367 2.61 -10.02 -27.16
C ILE A 367 3.23 -10.90 -26.05
N GLU A 368 2.53 -11.97 -25.66
CA GLU A 368 2.94 -12.88 -24.59
C GLU A 368 4.33 -13.48 -24.85
N ASP A 369 4.62 -13.87 -26.08
CA ASP A 369 5.90 -14.46 -26.48
C ASP A 369 7.08 -13.49 -26.31
N TYR A 370 6.80 -12.18 -26.28
CA TYR A 370 7.80 -11.11 -26.17
C TYR A 370 7.83 -10.47 -24.77
N GLN A 371 6.98 -10.90 -23.83
CA GLN A 371 6.98 -10.36 -22.48
C GLN A 371 8.34 -10.53 -21.77
N PRO A 372 9.01 -11.71 -21.81
CA PRO A 372 10.33 -11.85 -21.19
C PRO A 372 11.40 -10.97 -21.85
N LEU A 373 11.29 -10.73 -23.16
CA LEU A 373 12.16 -9.78 -23.86
C LEU A 373 11.91 -8.34 -23.40
N GLN A 374 10.65 -7.98 -23.15
CA GLN A 374 10.28 -6.69 -22.58
C GLN A 374 10.81 -6.54 -21.15
N GLU A 375 10.79 -7.59 -20.33
CA GLU A 375 11.38 -7.60 -18.97
C GLU A 375 12.88 -7.29 -19.03
N VAL A 376 13.63 -7.97 -19.91
CA VAL A 376 15.07 -7.71 -20.13
C VAL A 376 15.31 -6.27 -20.64
N ALA A 377 14.50 -5.78 -21.58
CA ALA A 377 14.62 -4.42 -22.08
C ALA A 377 14.31 -3.36 -21.00
N THR A 378 13.34 -3.63 -20.12
CA THR A 378 13.05 -2.76 -18.97
C THR A 378 14.19 -2.78 -17.95
N PHE A 379 14.76 -3.94 -17.65
CA PHE A 379 15.95 -4.04 -16.80
C PHE A 379 17.11 -3.23 -17.36
N ALA A 380 17.42 -3.36 -18.67
CA ALA A 380 18.47 -2.59 -19.33
C ALA A 380 18.24 -1.08 -19.20
N THR A 381 16.99 -0.64 -19.36
CA THR A 381 16.58 0.76 -19.23
C THR A 381 16.74 1.25 -17.79
N LEU A 382 16.34 0.46 -16.80
CA LEU A 382 16.42 0.81 -15.39
C LEU A 382 17.87 0.92 -14.90
N VAL A 383 18.71 -0.06 -15.24
CA VAL A 383 20.14 -0.07 -14.90
C VAL A 383 20.86 1.13 -15.54
N ALA A 384 20.48 1.50 -16.76
CA ALA A 384 21.06 2.67 -17.44
C ALA A 384 20.53 4.01 -16.91
N THR A 385 19.33 4.05 -16.33
CA THR A 385 18.69 5.31 -15.88
C THR A 385 19.02 5.63 -14.43
N TYR A 386 18.95 4.63 -13.53
CA TYR A 386 19.05 4.84 -12.10
C TYR A 386 20.39 4.34 -11.54
N GLU A 387 21.22 5.28 -11.09
CA GLU A 387 22.53 4.97 -10.51
C GLU A 387 22.53 4.91 -8.98
N LYS A 388 21.73 5.77 -8.33
CA LYS A 388 21.70 5.94 -6.87
C LYS A 388 20.51 5.22 -6.27
N GLY A 389 20.73 4.54 -5.13
CA GLY A 389 19.65 3.86 -4.40
C GLY A 389 19.22 2.52 -4.99
N PHE A 390 20.00 1.94 -5.91
CA PHE A 390 19.76 0.63 -6.50
C PHE A 390 20.96 -0.29 -6.33
N LEU A 391 20.69 -1.59 -6.23
CA LEU A 391 21.72 -2.62 -6.12
C LEU A 391 21.36 -3.83 -6.99
N LEU A 392 22.37 -4.40 -7.65
CA LEU A 392 22.27 -5.67 -8.36
C LEU A 392 22.76 -6.79 -7.45
N ILE A 393 21.93 -7.79 -7.21
CA ILE A 393 22.27 -8.96 -6.40
C ILE A 393 22.09 -10.20 -7.27
N LEU A 394 23.18 -10.94 -7.50
CA LEU A 394 23.11 -12.28 -8.09
C LEU A 394 23.08 -13.33 -6.99
N GLU A 395 21.99 -14.10 -6.94
CA GLU A 395 21.85 -15.27 -6.09
C GLU A 395 21.88 -16.54 -6.97
N PRO A 396 22.93 -17.38 -6.90
CA PRO A 396 23.04 -18.58 -7.72
C PRO A 396 22.17 -19.75 -7.23
N TYR A 397 21.74 -19.70 -5.97
CA TYR A 397 20.93 -20.71 -5.30
C TYR A 397 19.75 -20.04 -4.60
N GLU A 398 18.58 -20.67 -4.63
CA GLU A 398 17.35 -20.15 -4.00
C GLU A 398 17.40 -20.19 -2.46
N SER A 399 18.20 -21.10 -1.90
CA SER A 399 18.48 -21.16 -0.47
C SER A 399 19.89 -21.65 -0.23
N ASP A 400 20.46 -21.31 0.94
CA ASP A 400 21.82 -21.73 1.33
C ASP A 400 21.96 -23.27 1.39
N THR A 401 20.85 -24.00 1.50
CA THR A 401 20.80 -25.48 1.53
C THR A 401 20.53 -26.13 0.17
N ALA A 402 20.20 -25.35 -0.87
CA ALA A 402 19.88 -25.90 -2.17
C ALA A 402 21.16 -26.28 -2.94
N GLU A 403 21.24 -27.53 -3.38
CA GLU A 403 22.33 -28.02 -4.24
C GLU A 403 22.08 -27.71 -5.73
N VAL A 404 20.82 -27.52 -6.11
CA VAL A 404 20.43 -27.21 -7.49
C VAL A 404 20.62 -25.72 -7.74
N PRO A 405 21.49 -25.32 -8.70
CA PRO A 405 21.65 -23.92 -9.05
C PRO A 405 20.38 -23.43 -9.73
N ASN A 406 19.81 -22.36 -9.18
CA ASN A 406 18.70 -21.62 -9.76
C ASN A 406 19.09 -20.14 -9.75
N PRO A 407 19.89 -19.67 -10.72
CA PRO A 407 20.44 -18.32 -10.67
C PRO A 407 19.33 -17.29 -10.90
N VAL A 408 19.23 -16.36 -9.97
CA VAL A 408 18.33 -15.20 -10.04
C VAL A 408 19.16 -13.93 -9.91
N LEU A 409 18.93 -13.00 -10.84
CA LEU A 409 19.50 -11.66 -10.79
C LEU A 409 18.42 -10.69 -10.33
N HIS A 410 18.59 -10.15 -9.13
CA HIS A 410 17.73 -9.13 -8.55
C HIS A 410 18.27 -7.74 -8.87
N PHE A 411 17.51 -6.94 -9.58
CA PHE A 411 17.69 -5.48 -9.62
C PHE A 411 16.78 -4.87 -8.58
N THR A 412 17.33 -4.46 -7.44
CA THR A 412 16.56 -4.07 -6.28
C THR A 412 16.65 -2.57 -6.05
N CYS A 413 15.49 -1.93 -5.94
CA CYS A 413 15.38 -0.56 -5.45
C CYS A 413 15.49 -0.55 -3.91
N LEU A 414 16.42 0.22 -3.36
CA LEU A 414 16.60 0.38 -1.91
C LEU A 414 15.91 1.65 -1.39
N ASP A 415 15.70 2.64 -2.26
CA ASP A 415 15.13 3.93 -1.91
C ASP A 415 13.68 4.10 -2.39
N ALA A 416 12.74 4.06 -1.44
CA ALA A 416 11.33 4.26 -1.73
C ALA A 416 11.00 5.71 -2.15
N ALA A 417 11.85 6.68 -1.81
CA ALA A 417 11.63 8.10 -2.14
C ALA A 417 11.62 8.35 -3.65
N ILE A 418 12.40 7.57 -4.43
CA ILE A 418 12.54 7.75 -5.89
C ILE A 418 11.19 7.56 -6.60
N ALA A 419 10.41 6.54 -6.21
CA ALA A 419 9.12 6.24 -6.85
C ALA A 419 8.04 7.27 -6.52
N ILE A 420 8.01 7.76 -5.27
CA ILE A 420 6.96 8.67 -4.79
C ILE A 420 7.25 10.14 -5.07
N LYS A 421 8.52 10.52 -5.28
CA LYS A 421 8.92 11.91 -5.53
C LYS A 421 8.11 12.62 -6.64
N PRO A 422 7.86 12.02 -7.82
CA PRO A 422 7.04 12.65 -8.85
C PRO A 422 5.59 12.93 -8.41
N VAL A 423 5.07 12.19 -7.44
CA VAL A 423 3.71 12.40 -6.89
C VAL A 423 3.71 13.65 -6.01
N PHE A 424 4.69 13.79 -5.12
CA PHE A 424 4.81 14.98 -4.27
C PHE A 424 5.15 16.24 -5.07
N ASP A 425 6.01 16.15 -6.08
CA ASP A 425 6.38 17.29 -6.93
C ASP A 425 5.21 17.76 -7.82
N ARG A 426 4.30 16.85 -8.17
CA ARG A 426 3.20 17.13 -9.11
C ARG A 426 1.92 17.60 -8.42
N PHE A 427 1.56 16.98 -7.30
CA PHE A 427 0.27 17.22 -6.65
C PHE A 427 0.45 18.10 -5.42
N SER A 428 -0.36 19.15 -5.32
CA SER A 428 -0.26 20.12 -4.22
C SER A 428 -0.57 19.51 -2.85
N SER A 429 -1.58 18.63 -2.76
CA SER A 429 -1.99 18.01 -1.50
C SER A 429 -2.03 16.49 -1.62
N VAL A 430 -1.18 15.84 -0.80
CA VAL A 430 -1.09 14.39 -0.70
C VAL A 430 -1.38 14.01 0.74
N ILE A 431 -2.46 13.26 0.93
CA ILE A 431 -2.96 12.82 2.24
C ILE A 431 -2.60 11.35 2.40
N ILE A 432 -1.68 11.06 3.31
CA ILE A 432 -1.33 9.68 3.68
C ILE A 432 -2.08 9.35 4.95
N THR A 433 -2.87 8.29 4.91
CA THR A 433 -3.66 7.92 6.08
C THR A 433 -3.78 6.43 6.24
N SER A 434 -3.72 5.94 7.48
CA SER A 434 -3.79 4.52 7.84
C SER A 434 -4.11 4.37 9.33
N GLY A 435 -4.67 3.24 9.75
CA GLY A 435 -4.94 2.97 11.17
C GLY A 435 -3.79 2.39 11.98
N THR A 436 -2.67 2.07 11.31
CA THR A 436 -1.55 1.32 11.91
C THR A 436 -0.17 1.92 11.58
N ILE A 437 -0.12 3.19 11.16
CA ILE A 437 1.12 3.92 10.86
C ILE A 437 1.76 4.47 12.13
N SER A 438 2.53 3.63 12.83
CA SER A 438 3.24 4.03 14.06
C SER A 438 4.67 3.49 14.08
N PRO A 439 5.69 4.30 14.44
CA PRO A 439 5.66 5.75 14.70
C PRO A 439 5.53 6.61 13.42
N LEU A 440 4.87 7.76 13.52
CA LEU A 440 4.60 8.66 12.38
C LEU A 440 5.85 9.31 11.78
N GLU A 441 6.87 9.59 12.61
CA GLU A 441 8.11 10.26 12.19
C GLU A 441 8.94 9.46 11.17
N MET A 442 8.74 8.14 11.10
CA MET A 442 9.49 7.28 10.18
C MET A 442 9.12 7.54 8.72
N TYR A 443 7.85 7.84 8.42
CA TYR A 443 7.37 7.97 7.04
C TYR A 443 7.97 9.17 6.30
N PRO A 444 7.96 10.40 6.85
CA PRO A 444 8.62 11.55 6.21
C PRO A 444 10.12 11.34 6.00
N ARG A 445 10.79 10.71 6.97
CA ARG A 445 12.23 10.40 6.87
C ARG A 445 12.52 9.39 5.76
N MET A 446 11.73 8.33 5.66
CA MET A 446 11.95 7.26 4.66
C MET A 446 11.53 7.65 3.24
N LEU A 447 10.46 8.44 3.09
CA LEU A 447 9.93 8.83 1.77
C LEU A 447 10.47 10.18 1.28
N GLY A 448 11.21 10.91 2.12
CA GLY A 448 11.91 12.14 1.73
C GLY A 448 10.98 13.32 1.45
N PHE A 449 9.94 13.53 2.26
CA PHE A 449 8.99 14.64 2.08
C PHE A 449 8.73 15.38 3.39
N THR A 450 8.27 16.63 3.29
CA THR A 450 7.86 17.45 4.42
C THR A 450 6.33 17.44 4.57
N THR A 451 5.86 17.38 5.81
CA THR A 451 4.44 17.32 6.16
C THR A 451 4.03 18.56 6.93
N VAL A 452 2.85 19.10 6.60
CA VAL A 452 2.25 20.23 7.33
C VAL A 452 1.62 19.73 8.63
N VAL A 453 0.85 18.64 8.55
CA VAL A 453 0.16 18.04 9.69
C VAL A 453 0.59 16.59 9.85
N MET A 454 0.95 16.23 11.08
CA MET A 454 1.27 14.87 11.48
C MET A 454 0.58 14.58 12.80
N GLU A 455 -0.55 13.87 12.75
CA GLU A 455 -1.38 13.65 13.93
C GLU A 455 -1.83 12.20 14.08
N SER A 456 -2.01 11.78 15.34
CA SER A 456 -2.47 10.45 15.71
C SER A 456 -3.65 10.55 16.64
N TYR A 457 -4.79 10.02 16.21
CA TYR A 457 -6.04 10.12 16.94
C TYR A 457 -6.24 8.94 17.90
N PRO A 458 -6.55 9.21 19.18
CA PRO A 458 -6.94 8.16 20.10
C PRO A 458 -8.35 7.63 19.80
N MET A 459 -8.64 6.41 20.24
CA MET A 459 -9.99 5.86 20.14
C MET A 459 -10.80 6.18 21.39
N THR A 460 -11.83 7.03 21.25
CA THR A 460 -12.69 7.39 22.39
C THR A 460 -13.80 6.36 22.55
N LEU A 461 -13.77 5.62 23.65
CA LEU A 461 -14.73 4.56 23.92
C LEU A 461 -15.53 4.82 25.20
N ALA A 462 -16.85 4.65 25.12
CA ALA A 462 -17.73 4.70 26.31
C ALA A 462 -17.58 3.46 27.21
N ARG A 463 -17.21 2.33 26.62
CA ARG A 463 -16.84 1.09 27.30
C ARG A 463 -15.52 0.59 26.74
N ARG A 464 -14.71 -0.10 27.54
CA ARG A 464 -13.50 -0.75 27.02
C ARG A 464 -13.89 -1.90 26.10
N SER A 465 -14.03 -1.63 24.81
CA SER A 465 -14.46 -2.59 23.79
C SER A 465 -13.38 -3.60 23.42
N PHE A 466 -12.13 -3.38 23.79
CA PHE A 466 -11.06 -4.33 23.50
C PHE A 466 -10.04 -4.45 24.63
N LEU A 467 -9.46 -5.63 24.72
CA LEU A 467 -8.51 -6.01 25.76
C LEU A 467 -7.20 -6.43 25.11
N PRO A 468 -6.24 -5.49 24.91
CA PRO A 468 -4.88 -5.84 24.56
C PRO A 468 -4.14 -6.35 25.79
N MET A 469 -3.55 -7.53 25.68
CA MET A 469 -2.75 -8.13 26.74
C MET A 469 -1.47 -8.75 26.18
N ILE A 470 -0.41 -8.72 26.96
CA ILE A 470 0.89 -9.29 26.58
C ILE A 470 1.17 -10.49 27.47
N VAL A 471 1.23 -11.67 26.85
CA VAL A 471 1.55 -12.94 27.51
C VAL A 471 3.03 -13.22 27.31
N THR A 472 3.76 -13.23 28.42
CA THR A 472 5.23 -13.33 28.41
C THR A 472 5.73 -14.65 28.99
N ARG A 473 4.88 -15.34 29.76
CA ARG A 473 5.23 -16.57 30.49
C ARG A 473 4.16 -17.64 30.28
N GLY A 474 4.58 -18.89 30.19
CA GLY A 474 3.68 -20.04 30.24
C GLY A 474 3.12 -20.30 31.64
N SER A 475 2.24 -21.28 31.77
CA SER A 475 1.77 -21.78 33.07
C SER A 475 2.94 -22.30 33.92
N ASP A 476 3.96 -22.87 33.26
CA ASP A 476 5.22 -23.34 33.87
C ASP A 476 6.21 -22.21 34.22
N GLN A 477 5.81 -20.93 34.11
CA GLN A 477 6.64 -19.73 34.29
C GLN A 477 7.82 -19.58 33.31
N VAL A 478 8.00 -20.51 32.37
CA VAL A 478 8.98 -20.39 31.29
C VAL A 478 8.61 -19.21 30.39
N ALA A 479 9.62 -18.41 30.02
CA ALA A 479 9.42 -17.26 29.15
C ALA A 479 9.04 -17.74 27.73
N ILE A 480 7.93 -17.22 27.21
CA ILE A 480 7.47 -17.51 25.86
C ILE A 480 8.15 -16.51 24.90
N SER A 481 8.83 -17.04 23.89
CA SER A 481 9.51 -16.24 22.87
C SER A 481 9.63 -17.04 21.57
N SER A 482 9.42 -16.39 20.44
CA SER A 482 9.70 -16.95 19.11
C SER A 482 11.08 -16.54 18.56
N GLY A 483 12.03 -16.21 19.45
CA GLY A 483 13.43 -15.98 19.05
C GLY A 483 14.06 -17.24 18.43
N PHE A 484 14.90 -17.08 17.41
CA PHE A 484 15.45 -18.19 16.61
C PHE A 484 16.07 -19.33 17.46
N GLN A 485 16.75 -18.99 18.55
CA GLN A 485 17.39 -19.95 19.47
C GLN A 485 16.39 -20.79 20.27
N VAL A 486 15.25 -20.20 20.64
CA VAL A 486 14.31 -20.77 21.62
C VAL A 486 13.03 -21.29 20.92
N ARG A 487 12.76 -20.87 19.69
CA ARG A 487 11.48 -21.12 19.00
C ARG A 487 11.18 -22.61 18.72
N ASN A 488 12.20 -23.45 18.61
CA ASN A 488 12.08 -24.89 18.38
C ASN A 488 12.12 -25.71 19.68
N GLU A 489 12.26 -25.05 20.83
CA GLU A 489 12.31 -25.73 22.11
C GLU A 489 10.91 -26.30 22.44
N PRO A 490 10.77 -27.62 22.72
CA PRO A 490 9.45 -28.23 22.91
C PRO A 490 8.65 -27.64 24.07
N SER A 491 9.33 -27.07 25.07
CA SER A 491 8.72 -26.38 26.22
C SER A 491 7.92 -25.14 25.77
N VAL A 492 8.48 -24.31 24.88
CA VAL A 492 7.83 -23.11 24.37
C VAL A 492 6.68 -23.46 23.43
N VAL A 493 6.88 -24.45 22.56
CA VAL A 493 5.82 -24.95 21.66
C VAL A 493 4.63 -25.49 22.45
N ARG A 494 4.88 -26.23 23.54
CA ARG A 494 3.84 -26.70 24.46
C ARG A 494 3.11 -25.53 25.12
N ASN A 495 3.84 -24.51 25.58
CA ASN A 495 3.23 -23.33 26.20
C ASN A 495 2.33 -22.54 25.24
N TYR A 496 2.72 -22.39 23.96
CA TYR A 496 1.83 -21.82 22.94
C TYR A 496 0.60 -22.69 22.71
N GLY A 497 0.77 -24.02 22.69
CA GLY A 497 -0.35 -24.96 22.56
C GLY A 497 -1.33 -24.87 23.73
N ASN A 498 -0.82 -24.79 24.96
CA ASN A 498 -1.64 -24.61 26.16
C ASN A 498 -2.39 -23.27 26.13
N LEU A 499 -1.72 -22.18 25.73
CA LEU A 499 -2.35 -20.88 25.54
C LEU A 499 -3.48 -20.96 24.50
N LEU A 500 -3.24 -21.62 23.37
CA LEU A 500 -4.24 -21.84 22.34
C LEU A 500 -5.45 -22.63 22.86
N THR A 501 -5.21 -23.74 23.57
CA THR A 501 -6.26 -24.60 24.13
C THR A 501 -7.11 -23.85 25.15
N GLU A 502 -6.50 -23.13 26.09
CA GLU A 502 -7.24 -22.38 27.12
C GLU A 502 -8.03 -21.21 26.53
N MET A 503 -7.46 -20.47 25.57
CA MET A 503 -8.20 -19.42 24.88
C MET A 503 -9.32 -19.99 24.00
N SER A 504 -9.14 -21.17 23.40
CA SER A 504 -10.19 -21.85 22.62
C SER A 504 -11.40 -22.24 23.48
N LYS A 505 -11.17 -22.67 24.73
CA LYS A 505 -12.25 -23.00 25.68
C LYS A 505 -13.07 -21.77 26.08
N LEU A 506 -12.42 -20.62 26.18
CA LEU A 506 -13.02 -19.40 26.71
C LEU A 506 -13.78 -18.59 25.65
N THR A 507 -13.24 -18.55 24.44
CA THR A 507 -13.64 -17.58 23.43
C THR A 507 -14.88 -18.04 22.67
N PRO A 508 -15.93 -17.21 22.54
CA PRO A 508 -17.07 -17.56 21.70
C PRO A 508 -16.68 -17.49 20.21
N ASP A 509 -17.36 -18.28 19.38
CA ASP A 509 -17.33 -18.20 17.92
C ASP A 509 -15.91 -18.28 17.30
N GLY A 510 -15.46 -17.21 16.64
CA GLY A 510 -14.22 -17.16 15.87
C GLY A 510 -12.99 -16.73 16.68
N MET A 511 -11.91 -17.51 16.55
CA MET A 511 -10.56 -17.12 16.97
C MET A 511 -9.65 -17.11 15.74
N VAL A 512 -8.73 -16.14 15.69
CA VAL A 512 -7.73 -16.02 14.61
C VAL A 512 -6.34 -16.02 15.25
N VAL A 513 -5.45 -16.85 14.73
CA VAL A 513 -4.09 -17.01 15.25
C VAL A 513 -3.11 -16.64 14.16
N PHE A 514 -2.25 -15.66 14.43
CA PHE A 514 -1.22 -15.22 13.48
C PHE A 514 0.15 -15.74 13.89
N PHE A 515 0.81 -16.41 12.95
CA PHE A 515 2.20 -16.85 13.04
C PHE A 515 3.13 -15.91 12.26
N PRO A 516 4.42 -15.81 12.62
CA PRO A 516 5.40 -14.99 11.91
C PRO A 516 5.71 -15.50 10.50
N SER A 517 5.67 -16.82 10.26
CA SER A 517 5.99 -17.42 8.96
C SER A 517 5.29 -18.76 8.73
N TYR A 518 5.12 -19.14 7.46
CA TYR A 518 4.56 -20.44 7.05
C TYR A 518 5.38 -21.61 7.58
N LEU A 519 6.71 -21.56 7.43
CA LEU A 519 7.61 -22.61 7.93
C LEU A 519 7.48 -22.83 9.44
N TYR A 520 7.31 -21.75 10.20
CA TYR A 520 7.13 -21.87 11.66
C TYR A 520 5.74 -22.40 12.03
N MET A 521 4.72 -22.03 11.27
CA MET A 521 3.36 -22.56 11.44
C MET A 521 3.33 -24.07 11.18
N GLU A 522 3.90 -24.54 10.06
CA GLU A 522 3.96 -25.97 9.71
C GLU A 522 4.71 -26.80 10.75
N SER A 523 5.87 -26.30 11.21
CA SER A 523 6.67 -27.01 12.22
C SER A 523 5.93 -27.10 13.55
N ILE A 524 5.26 -26.03 13.99
CA ILE A 524 4.44 -26.03 15.21
C ILE A 524 3.25 -26.98 15.08
N ILE A 525 2.52 -26.95 13.95
CA ILE A 525 1.36 -27.82 13.74
C ILE A 525 1.79 -29.29 13.80
N SER A 526 2.91 -29.65 13.16
CA SER A 526 3.46 -31.01 13.22
C SER A 526 3.81 -31.42 14.66
N MET A 527 4.46 -30.55 15.42
CA MET A 527 4.78 -30.79 16.83
C MET A 527 3.52 -30.89 17.70
N TRP A 528 2.52 -30.03 17.50
CA TRP A 528 1.27 -30.06 18.26
C TRP A 528 0.44 -31.30 17.97
N GLN A 529 0.45 -31.81 16.74
CA GLN A 529 -0.16 -33.09 16.40
C GLN A 529 0.56 -34.24 17.13
N GLY A 530 1.90 -34.25 17.11
CA GLY A 530 2.70 -35.26 17.83
C GLY A 530 2.50 -35.24 19.35
N MET A 531 2.16 -34.08 19.92
CA MET A 531 1.84 -33.92 21.35
C MET A 531 0.35 -34.17 21.69
N GLY A 532 -0.52 -34.37 20.70
CA GLY A 532 -1.97 -34.54 20.91
C GLY A 532 -2.71 -33.25 21.31
N ILE A 533 -2.10 -32.07 21.18
CA ILE A 533 -2.70 -30.78 21.56
C ILE A 533 -3.82 -30.39 20.58
N LEU A 534 -3.62 -30.64 19.28
CA LEU A 534 -4.63 -30.32 18.26
C LEU A 534 -5.92 -31.13 18.45
N ASP A 535 -5.82 -32.38 18.91
CA ASP A 535 -6.96 -33.22 19.22
C ASP A 535 -7.78 -32.67 20.41
N GLU A 536 -7.14 -32.00 21.36
CA GLU A 536 -7.84 -31.30 22.44
C GLU A 536 -8.54 -30.04 21.93
N VAL A 537 -7.88 -29.25 21.09
CA VAL A 537 -8.45 -28.03 20.50
C VAL A 537 -9.66 -28.37 19.60
N TRP A 538 -9.57 -29.45 18.83
CA TRP A 538 -10.64 -29.91 17.92
C TRP A 538 -11.96 -30.21 18.62
N LYS A 539 -11.91 -30.59 19.91
CA LYS A 539 -13.13 -30.81 20.74
C LYS A 539 -13.94 -29.54 20.93
N TYR A 540 -13.28 -28.37 20.90
CA TYR A 540 -13.91 -27.08 21.16
C TYR A 540 -14.22 -26.31 19.87
N LYS A 541 -13.29 -26.28 18.90
CA LYS A 541 -13.43 -25.49 17.67
C LYS A 541 -12.85 -26.22 16.46
N LEU A 542 -13.39 -25.91 15.28
CA LEU A 542 -12.82 -26.39 14.01
C LEU A 542 -11.50 -25.68 13.71
N ILE A 543 -10.50 -26.42 13.22
CA ILE A 543 -9.19 -25.86 12.88
C ILE A 543 -9.11 -25.73 11.36
N LEU A 544 -8.76 -24.54 10.89
CA LEU A 544 -8.55 -24.22 9.48
C LEU A 544 -7.18 -23.53 9.35
N VAL A 545 -6.47 -23.84 8.26
CA VAL A 545 -5.09 -23.38 8.04
C VAL A 545 -5.04 -22.59 6.74
N GLU A 546 -4.37 -21.43 6.76
CA GLU A 546 -4.04 -20.65 5.57
C GLU A 546 -2.93 -21.37 4.78
N THR A 547 -3.14 -21.56 3.47
CA THR A 547 -2.11 -22.06 2.57
C THR A 547 -1.67 -20.95 1.62
N PRO A 548 -0.47 -21.03 1.01
CA PRO A 548 -0.03 -20.04 0.02
C PRO A 548 -0.97 -19.93 -1.19
N ASP A 549 -1.71 -21.01 -1.49
CA ASP A 549 -2.67 -21.03 -2.58
C ASP A 549 -3.92 -20.20 -2.27
N ALA A 550 -4.34 -19.41 -3.26
CA ALA A 550 -5.45 -18.48 -3.13
C ALA A 550 -6.81 -19.19 -3.14
N GLN A 551 -6.95 -20.30 -3.87
CA GLN A 551 -8.22 -21.01 -3.99
C GLN A 551 -8.53 -21.76 -2.70
N GLU A 552 -7.55 -22.50 -2.19
CA GLU A 552 -7.66 -23.19 -0.89
C GLU A 552 -7.93 -22.21 0.25
N THR A 553 -7.19 -21.09 0.30
CA THR A 553 -7.40 -20.06 1.33
C THR A 553 -8.80 -19.45 1.26
N SER A 554 -9.34 -19.24 0.06
CA SER A 554 -10.71 -18.73 -0.12
C SER A 554 -11.75 -19.73 0.41
N LEU A 555 -11.58 -21.02 0.10
CA LEU A 555 -12.46 -22.08 0.60
C LEU A 555 -12.34 -22.23 2.12
N ALA A 556 -11.13 -22.15 2.68
CA ALA A 556 -10.90 -22.17 4.12
C ALA A 556 -11.60 -21.00 4.80
N LEU A 557 -11.55 -19.80 4.22
CA LEU A 557 -12.24 -18.63 4.78
C LEU A 557 -13.77 -18.77 4.72
N GLU A 558 -14.33 -19.28 3.63
CA GLU A 558 -15.76 -19.55 3.52
C GLU A 558 -16.22 -20.59 4.56
N THR A 559 -15.43 -21.64 4.73
CA THR A 559 -15.65 -22.66 5.76
C THR A 559 -15.55 -22.06 7.17
N TYR A 560 -14.61 -21.14 7.40
CA TYR A 560 -14.47 -20.43 8.66
C TYR A 560 -15.70 -19.60 9.00
N ARG A 561 -16.18 -18.80 8.04
CA ARG A 561 -17.36 -17.95 8.20
C ARG A 561 -18.61 -18.78 8.46
N THR A 562 -18.82 -19.87 7.72
CA THR A 562 -19.96 -20.77 7.92
C THR A 562 -19.91 -21.47 9.27
N ALA A 563 -18.74 -21.94 9.71
CA ALA A 563 -18.57 -22.55 11.04
C ALA A 563 -18.88 -21.59 12.19
N CYS A 564 -18.49 -20.31 12.07
CA CYS A 564 -18.83 -19.28 13.06
C CYS A 564 -20.33 -18.98 13.07
N CYS A 565 -20.99 -18.89 11.91
CA CYS A 565 -22.43 -18.64 11.84
C CYS A 565 -23.28 -19.80 12.38
N ASN A 566 -22.77 -21.03 12.27
CA ASN A 566 -23.46 -22.23 12.76
C ASN A 566 -23.26 -22.48 14.26
N GLY A 567 -22.53 -21.61 14.97
CA GLY A 567 -22.35 -21.69 16.43
C GLY A 567 -21.36 -22.74 16.92
N ARG A 568 -20.68 -23.47 16.02
CA ARG A 568 -19.58 -24.38 16.40
C ARG A 568 -18.31 -23.62 16.76
N GLY A 569 -18.08 -22.48 16.10
CA GLY A 569 -16.85 -21.72 16.21
C GLY A 569 -15.67 -22.38 15.48
N ALA A 570 -14.72 -21.54 15.09
CA ALA A 570 -13.56 -21.98 14.33
C ALA A 570 -12.31 -21.20 14.72
N ILE A 571 -11.16 -21.82 14.47
CA ILE A 571 -9.83 -21.26 14.64
C ILE A 571 -9.22 -21.20 13.25
N LEU A 572 -8.78 -20.01 12.85
CA LEU A 572 -8.04 -19.80 11.62
C LEU A 572 -6.57 -19.56 11.95
N LEU A 573 -5.71 -20.52 11.59
CA LEU A 573 -4.26 -20.40 11.69
C LEU A 573 -3.75 -19.70 10.42
N CYS A 574 -3.25 -18.47 10.58
CA CYS A 574 -2.83 -17.58 9.52
C CYS A 574 -1.37 -17.16 9.70
N VAL A 575 -0.80 -16.54 8.67
CA VAL A 575 0.50 -15.87 8.76
C VAL A 575 0.30 -14.36 8.80
N ALA A 576 1.04 -13.67 9.68
CA ALA A 576 0.94 -12.21 9.91
C ALA A 576 1.38 -11.35 8.71
N ARG A 577 2.11 -11.96 7.76
CA ARG A 577 2.48 -11.38 6.45
C ARG A 577 1.79 -12.11 5.29
N GLY A 578 0.79 -12.94 5.61
CA GLY A 578 0.01 -13.71 4.64
C GLY A 578 -1.07 -12.86 3.99
N LYS A 579 -1.74 -13.44 2.98
CA LYS A 579 -2.80 -12.73 2.22
C LYS A 579 -4.00 -12.41 3.11
N VAL A 580 -4.31 -13.32 4.05
CA VAL A 580 -5.43 -13.15 4.98
C VAL A 580 -5.22 -11.96 5.91
N SER A 581 -3.99 -11.74 6.35
CA SER A 581 -3.60 -10.64 7.24
C SER A 581 -3.61 -9.27 6.59
N GLU A 582 -3.79 -9.17 5.27
CA GLU A 582 -3.80 -7.90 4.52
C GLU A 582 -5.19 -7.56 3.95
N GLY A 583 -5.89 -8.51 3.32
CA GLY A 583 -7.07 -8.20 2.51
C GLY A 583 -8.44 -8.59 3.10
N ILE A 584 -8.47 -9.29 4.23
CA ILE A 584 -9.71 -9.91 4.73
C ILE A 584 -10.16 -9.31 6.06
N ASP A 585 -11.43 -8.93 6.11
CA ASP A 585 -12.05 -8.37 7.31
C ASP A 585 -12.71 -9.47 8.16
N PHE A 586 -12.47 -9.40 9.47
CA PHE A 586 -13.07 -10.27 10.49
C PHE A 586 -14.11 -9.45 11.28
N ASP A 587 -15.34 -9.40 10.76
CA ASP A 587 -16.40 -8.62 11.38
C ASP A 587 -17.01 -9.35 12.59
N HIS A 588 -17.19 -8.65 13.70
CA HIS A 588 -17.99 -9.09 14.86
C HIS A 588 -17.59 -10.48 15.39
N GLN A 589 -18.44 -11.49 15.17
CA GLN A 589 -18.27 -12.85 15.68
C GLN A 589 -17.11 -13.61 15.00
N TYR A 590 -16.64 -13.13 13.85
CA TYR A 590 -15.55 -13.77 13.10
C TYR A 590 -14.18 -13.52 13.73
N GLY A 591 -14.02 -12.61 14.69
CA GLY A 591 -12.71 -12.21 15.21
C GLY A 591 -12.71 -11.87 16.69
N ARG A 592 -13.42 -12.63 17.53
CA ARG A 592 -13.58 -12.32 18.96
C ARG A 592 -12.27 -12.33 19.73
N THR A 593 -11.34 -13.19 19.33
CA THR A 593 -9.99 -13.22 19.87
C THR A 593 -8.99 -13.34 18.74
N VAL A 594 -8.02 -12.43 18.75
CA VAL A 594 -6.82 -12.53 17.92
C VAL A 594 -5.64 -12.86 18.82
N LEU A 595 -4.95 -13.95 18.47
CA LEU A 595 -3.74 -14.40 19.11
C LEU A 595 -2.56 -14.19 18.15
N CYS A 596 -1.67 -13.27 18.47
CA CYS A 596 -0.42 -13.07 17.75
C CYS A 596 0.66 -13.91 18.43
N ILE A 597 1.05 -15.02 17.80
CA ILE A 597 2.13 -15.89 18.27
C ILE A 597 3.44 -15.28 17.79
N GLY A 598 4.26 -14.83 18.73
CA GLY A 598 5.55 -14.27 18.39
C GLY A 598 5.50 -12.87 17.78
N VAL A 599 6.68 -12.34 17.47
CA VAL A 599 6.83 -11.06 16.78
C VAL A 599 7.09 -11.33 15.29
N PRO A 600 6.30 -10.75 14.36
CA PRO A 600 6.41 -11.04 12.94
C PRO A 600 7.59 -10.31 12.29
N PHE A 601 8.82 -10.72 12.62
CA PHE A 601 10.02 -10.20 11.98
C PHE A 601 10.16 -10.68 10.52
N GLN A 602 10.78 -9.85 9.68
CA GLN A 602 11.24 -10.28 8.37
C GLN A 602 12.38 -11.29 8.51
N TYR A 603 12.59 -12.07 7.45
CA TYR A 603 13.73 -12.96 7.36
C TYR A 603 15.02 -12.15 7.25
N THR A 604 15.78 -12.08 8.34
CA THR A 604 16.97 -11.23 8.49
C THR A 604 18.17 -11.69 7.67
N GLU A 605 18.17 -12.94 7.18
CA GLU A 605 19.27 -13.47 6.37
C GLU A 605 19.14 -13.12 4.89
N SER A 606 17.98 -12.62 4.45
CA SER A 606 17.80 -12.11 3.07
C SER A 606 18.81 -11.01 2.75
N ARG A 607 19.48 -11.15 1.60
CA ARG A 607 20.47 -10.18 1.12
C ARG A 607 19.84 -8.86 0.72
N ILE A 608 18.64 -8.90 0.13
CA ILE A 608 17.83 -7.72 -0.21
C ILE A 608 17.59 -6.86 1.03
N LEU A 609 17.17 -7.49 2.13
CA LEU A 609 16.91 -6.77 3.37
C LEU A 609 18.20 -6.19 3.97
N LYS A 610 19.30 -6.94 3.99
CA LYS A 610 20.60 -6.44 4.48
C LYS A 610 21.08 -5.22 3.70
N ALA A 611 21.04 -5.29 2.37
CA ALA A 611 21.39 -4.16 1.50
C ALA A 611 20.51 -2.93 1.78
N ARG A 612 19.20 -3.14 1.98
CA ARG A 612 18.27 -2.06 2.33
C ARG A 612 18.58 -1.45 3.70
N LEU A 613 18.87 -2.28 4.70
CA LEU A 613 19.23 -1.84 6.04
C LEU A 613 20.51 -1.01 6.04
N GLU A 614 21.53 -1.44 5.31
CA GLU A 614 22.78 -0.68 5.11
C GLU A 614 22.51 0.67 4.45
N PHE A 615 21.69 0.68 3.39
CA PHE A 615 21.31 1.92 2.69
C PHE A 615 20.54 2.90 3.60
N LEU A 616 19.57 2.42 4.38
CA LEU A 616 18.80 3.24 5.32
C LEU A 616 19.69 3.82 6.44
N ARG A 617 20.70 3.07 6.87
CA ARG A 617 21.67 3.49 7.87
C ARG A 617 22.58 4.60 7.36
N GLU A 618 23.06 4.48 6.12
CA GLU A 618 23.97 5.46 5.53
C GLU A 618 23.27 6.75 5.10
N THR A 619 22.12 6.61 4.42
CA THR A 619 21.41 7.75 3.81
C THR A 619 20.55 8.50 4.82
N TYR A 620 19.72 7.76 5.56
CA TYR A 620 18.70 8.35 6.45
C TYR A 620 19.06 8.27 7.94
N ARG A 621 20.25 7.71 8.27
CA ARG A 621 20.71 7.49 9.66
C ARG A 621 19.72 6.68 10.51
N ILE A 622 18.94 5.81 9.88
CA ILE A 622 18.00 4.92 10.57
C ILE A 622 18.75 3.66 11.00
N ARG A 623 18.68 3.31 12.29
CA ARG A 623 19.33 2.10 12.79
C ARG A 623 18.59 0.85 12.31
N GLU A 624 19.34 -0.22 12.06
CA GLU A 624 18.78 -1.46 11.53
C GLU A 624 17.70 -2.05 12.45
N ASN A 625 17.97 -2.05 13.76
CA ASN A 625 17.03 -2.52 14.77
C ASN A 625 15.75 -1.70 14.84
N ASP A 626 15.81 -0.39 14.55
CA ASP A 626 14.65 0.48 14.61
C ASP A 626 13.71 0.17 13.44
N PHE A 627 14.26 0.00 12.23
CA PHE A 627 13.49 -0.42 11.06
C PHE A 627 12.87 -1.81 11.23
N LEU A 628 13.65 -2.80 11.69
CA LEU A 628 13.13 -4.16 11.93
C LEU A 628 12.02 -4.19 13.00
N SER A 629 12.14 -3.33 14.01
CA SER A 629 11.11 -3.21 15.05
C SER A 629 9.86 -2.54 14.51
N PHE A 630 10.03 -1.43 13.80
CA PHE A 630 8.96 -0.69 13.14
C PHE A 630 8.14 -1.60 12.21
N ASP A 631 8.82 -2.30 11.30
CA ASP A 631 8.14 -3.18 10.34
C ASP A 631 7.41 -4.35 11.03
N ALA A 632 8.01 -4.94 12.07
CA ALA A 632 7.36 -6.01 12.83
C ALA A 632 6.14 -5.51 13.62
N MET A 633 6.21 -4.32 14.22
CA MET A 633 5.09 -3.73 14.97
C MET A 633 3.97 -3.29 14.03
N ARG A 634 4.30 -2.80 12.82
CA ARG A 634 3.33 -2.48 11.76
C ARG A 634 2.47 -3.69 11.41
N HIS A 635 3.09 -4.84 11.11
CA HIS A 635 2.36 -6.07 10.79
C HIS A 635 1.60 -6.64 11.99
N ALA A 636 2.17 -6.57 13.19
CA ALA A 636 1.46 -6.99 14.41
C ALA A 636 0.21 -6.12 14.65
N ALA A 637 0.35 -4.80 14.56
CA ALA A 637 -0.75 -3.86 14.71
C ALA A 637 -1.82 -4.05 13.63
N GLN A 638 -1.43 -4.38 12.40
CA GLN A 638 -2.38 -4.73 11.32
C GLN A 638 -3.20 -5.96 11.66
N CYS A 639 -2.55 -7.03 12.15
CA CYS A 639 -3.23 -8.24 12.59
C CYS A 639 -4.22 -7.95 13.74
N LEU A 640 -3.79 -7.15 14.72
CA LEU A 640 -4.63 -6.75 15.86
C LEU A 640 -5.79 -5.84 15.44
N GLY A 641 -5.53 -4.88 14.54
CA GLY A 641 -6.51 -3.91 14.05
C GLY A 641 -7.69 -4.54 13.29
N ARG A 642 -7.60 -5.82 12.93
CA ARG A 642 -8.71 -6.55 12.29
C ARG A 642 -9.82 -6.97 13.26
N VAL A 643 -9.55 -6.97 14.57
CA VAL A 643 -10.53 -7.35 15.62
C VAL A 643 -11.67 -6.36 15.73
N ILE A 644 -11.43 -5.08 15.45
CA ILE A 644 -12.40 -4.00 15.73
C ILE A 644 -12.82 -3.34 14.41
N ARG A 645 -14.14 -3.33 14.19
CA ARG A 645 -14.78 -2.70 13.02
C ARG A 645 -15.73 -1.57 13.36
N GLY A 646 -16.17 -1.51 14.62
CA GLY A 646 -17.01 -0.46 15.14
C GLY A 646 -16.86 -0.36 16.66
N LYS A 647 -17.35 0.74 17.24
CA LYS A 647 -17.31 0.94 18.70
C LYS A 647 -18.27 0.01 19.47
N ASP A 648 -19.24 -0.54 18.76
CA ASP A 648 -20.17 -1.57 19.23
C ASP A 648 -19.54 -2.96 19.27
N ASP A 649 -18.54 -3.21 18.45
CA ASP A 649 -17.81 -4.48 18.45
C ASP A 649 -16.91 -4.63 19.67
N TYR A 650 -16.51 -5.86 19.97
CA TYR A 650 -15.54 -6.16 21.02
C TYR A 650 -14.69 -7.37 20.72
N GLY A 651 -13.46 -7.36 21.24
CA GLY A 651 -12.58 -8.51 21.12
C GLY A 651 -11.33 -8.44 22.00
N ILE A 652 -10.67 -9.59 22.10
CA ILE A 652 -9.44 -9.77 22.87
C ILE A 652 -8.26 -9.82 21.91
N MET A 653 -7.21 -9.07 22.25
CA MET A 653 -5.97 -8.97 21.49
C MET A 653 -4.84 -9.53 22.36
N VAL A 654 -4.37 -10.73 22.03
CA VAL A 654 -3.29 -11.39 22.78
C VAL A 654 -1.99 -11.31 22.01
N LEU A 655 -0.99 -10.65 22.60
CA LEU A 655 0.39 -10.61 22.11
C LEU A 655 1.23 -11.62 22.89
N ALA A 656 1.51 -12.78 22.28
CA ALA A 656 2.21 -13.87 22.93
C ALA A 656 3.71 -13.86 22.56
N ASP A 657 4.48 -12.99 23.21
CA ASP A 657 5.95 -13.01 23.19
C ASP A 657 6.48 -12.04 24.26
N ARG A 658 7.53 -12.43 24.99
CA ARG A 658 8.22 -11.53 25.93
C ARG A 658 8.79 -10.27 25.26
N ARG A 659 9.13 -10.32 23.97
CA ARG A 659 9.76 -9.20 23.23
C ARG A 659 8.84 -8.00 23.03
N PHE A 660 7.51 -8.17 23.08
CA PHE A 660 6.56 -7.06 22.98
C PHE A 660 6.71 -6.05 24.13
N LEU A 661 7.17 -6.49 25.30
CA LEU A 661 7.46 -5.61 26.45
C LEU A 661 8.36 -4.42 26.08
N LYS A 662 9.44 -4.69 25.34
CA LYS A 662 10.44 -3.67 24.98
C LYS A 662 9.96 -2.75 23.86
N LYS A 663 9.00 -3.20 23.05
CA LYS A 663 8.56 -2.53 21.81
C LYS A 663 7.15 -1.94 21.90
N ARG A 664 6.57 -1.91 23.11
CA ARG A 664 5.21 -1.38 23.38
C ARG A 664 5.02 0.05 22.87
N SER A 665 6.05 0.90 22.97
CA SER A 665 5.99 2.30 22.54
C SER A 665 5.78 2.49 21.04
N GLN A 666 6.10 1.49 20.23
CA GLN A 666 5.94 1.53 18.77
C GLN A 666 4.53 1.09 18.33
N LEU A 667 3.72 0.52 19.21
CA LEU A 667 2.33 0.21 18.91
C LEU A 667 1.51 1.51 18.76
N PRO A 668 0.49 1.52 17.88
CA PRO A 668 -0.45 2.63 17.74
C PRO A 668 -0.95 3.19 19.07
N LYS A 669 -1.09 4.52 19.16
CA LYS A 669 -1.50 5.20 20.40
C LYS A 669 -2.81 4.62 20.97
N TRP A 670 -3.77 4.32 20.09
CA TRP A 670 -5.07 3.79 20.49
C TRP A 670 -4.98 2.41 21.14
N ILE A 671 -4.04 1.54 20.72
CA ILE A 671 -3.77 0.26 21.40
C ILE A 671 -3.07 0.52 22.73
N ASN A 672 -2.04 1.35 22.71
CA ASN A 672 -1.17 1.57 23.86
C ASN A 672 -1.93 2.20 25.05
N GLN A 673 -2.88 3.09 24.77
CA GLN A 673 -3.80 3.69 25.76
C GLN A 673 -4.71 2.66 26.42
N ALA A 674 -5.06 1.59 25.70
CA ALA A 674 -5.92 0.54 26.23
C ALA A 674 -5.15 -0.53 27.01
N ILE A 675 -3.81 -0.59 26.95
CA ILE A 675 -3.01 -1.55 27.72
C ILE A 675 -2.82 -1.03 29.15
N LEU A 676 -3.34 -1.75 30.15
CA LEU A 676 -3.06 -1.46 31.56
C LEU A 676 -1.74 -2.13 31.98
N ASP A 677 -1.02 -1.54 32.92
CA ASP A 677 0.26 -2.11 33.39
C ASP A 677 0.09 -3.48 34.07
N SER A 678 -1.09 -3.77 34.60
CA SER A 678 -1.44 -5.11 35.11
C SER A 678 -1.52 -6.18 34.03
N GLU A 679 -1.61 -5.81 32.75
CA GLU A 679 -1.88 -6.71 31.61
C GLU A 679 -0.68 -6.89 30.67
N VAL A 680 0.50 -6.37 31.07
CA VAL A 680 1.71 -6.31 30.22
C VAL A 680 2.65 -7.51 30.43
N ASN A 681 2.55 -8.21 31.55
CA ASN A 681 3.44 -9.33 31.89
C ASN A 681 2.66 -10.50 32.46
N LEU A 682 1.69 -11.01 31.70
CA LEU A 682 0.79 -12.07 32.15
C LEU A 682 1.38 -13.46 31.91
N SER A 683 1.08 -14.38 32.83
CA SER A 683 1.13 -15.81 32.54
C SER A 683 -0.14 -16.25 31.81
N THR A 684 -0.10 -17.43 31.17
CA THR A 684 -1.26 -18.03 30.50
C THR A 684 -2.53 -18.02 31.38
N ASP A 685 -2.44 -18.44 32.64
CA ASP A 685 -3.62 -18.54 33.51
C ASP A 685 -4.17 -17.17 33.92
N MET A 686 -3.29 -16.18 34.14
CA MET A 686 -3.70 -14.79 34.44
C MET A 686 -4.36 -14.13 33.22
N ALA A 687 -3.87 -14.44 32.02
CA ALA A 687 -4.47 -13.98 30.76
C ALA A 687 -5.89 -14.53 30.60
N VAL A 688 -6.09 -15.83 30.84
CA VAL A 688 -7.40 -16.48 30.82
C VAL A 688 -8.35 -15.85 31.85
N GLY A 689 -7.87 -15.58 33.06
CA GLY A 689 -8.65 -14.90 34.11
C GLY A 689 -9.13 -13.51 33.68
N SER A 690 -8.25 -12.73 33.08
CA SER A 690 -8.55 -11.37 32.58
C SER A 690 -9.52 -11.41 31.41
N ALA A 691 -9.28 -12.30 30.45
CA ALA A 691 -10.15 -12.55 29.30
C ALA A 691 -11.57 -12.96 29.73
N LYS A 692 -11.69 -13.82 30.74
CA LYS A 692 -12.98 -14.30 31.26
C LYS A 692 -13.78 -13.18 31.92
N LYS A 693 -13.11 -12.31 32.68
CA LYS A 693 -13.74 -11.14 33.28
C LYS A 693 -14.25 -10.18 32.19
N PHE A 694 -13.43 -9.94 31.18
CA PHE A 694 -13.76 -9.06 30.06
C PHE A 694 -14.96 -9.55 29.25
N LEU A 695 -14.95 -10.82 28.82
CA LEU A 695 -16.06 -11.37 28.03
C LEU A 695 -17.39 -11.35 28.81
N ARG A 696 -17.36 -11.61 30.12
CA ARG A 696 -18.55 -11.52 30.97
C ARG A 696 -19.09 -10.10 31.07
N GLN A 697 -18.21 -9.10 31.12
CA GLN A 697 -18.63 -7.69 31.12
C GLN A 697 -19.18 -7.27 29.76
N MET A 698 -18.56 -7.71 28.66
CA MET A 698 -18.98 -7.36 27.30
C MET A 698 -20.24 -8.09 26.83
N ALA A 699 -20.55 -9.25 27.42
CA ALA A 699 -21.79 -9.98 27.16
C ALA A 699 -23.06 -9.28 27.69
N GLN A 700 -22.91 -8.22 28.50
CA GLN A 700 -24.05 -7.43 28.97
C GLN A 700 -24.62 -6.57 27.82
N PRO A 701 -25.95 -6.38 27.75
CA PRO A 701 -26.57 -5.59 26.70
C PRO A 701 -26.11 -4.14 26.82
N PHE A 702 -25.59 -3.59 25.72
CA PHE A 702 -25.10 -2.21 25.65
C PHE A 702 -26.01 -1.39 24.75
N LYS A 703 -26.66 -0.36 25.32
CA LYS A 703 -27.64 0.43 24.57
C LYS A 703 -26.93 1.59 23.88
N ALA A 704 -27.43 1.96 22.71
CA ALA A 704 -26.89 3.08 21.93
C ALA A 704 -26.99 4.45 22.64
N ARG A 705 -27.75 4.57 23.73
CA ARG A 705 -27.83 5.76 24.59
C ARG A 705 -26.63 5.89 25.52
N ASP A 706 -26.03 4.77 25.93
CA ASP A 706 -24.87 4.77 26.84
C ASP A 706 -23.60 5.29 26.13
N GLN A 707 -23.63 5.33 24.79
CA GLN A 707 -22.58 5.89 23.93
C GLN A 707 -22.75 7.39 23.67
N GLU A 708 -23.95 7.95 23.89
CA GLU A 708 -24.26 9.35 23.56
C GLU A 708 -23.53 10.30 24.53
N GLY A 709 -22.89 11.33 23.99
CA GLY A 709 -22.13 12.34 24.75
C GLY A 709 -20.68 11.96 25.04
N ILE A 710 -20.31 10.67 25.00
CA ILE A 710 -18.93 10.21 25.20
C ILE A 710 -18.30 9.80 23.87
N SER A 711 -18.72 8.65 23.32
CA SER A 711 -18.11 8.07 22.12
C SER A 711 -18.82 8.47 20.83
N THR A 712 -20.09 8.89 20.92
CA THR A 712 -20.89 9.40 19.81
C THR A 712 -21.48 10.76 20.16
N TRP A 713 -21.39 11.71 19.23
CA TRP A 713 -21.92 13.05 19.37
C TRP A 713 -23.12 13.27 18.46
N THR A 714 -24.15 13.89 19.02
CA THR A 714 -25.27 14.48 18.26
C THR A 714 -24.92 15.89 17.83
N ILE A 715 -25.77 16.52 17.01
CA ILE A 715 -25.58 17.91 16.58
C ILE A 715 -25.44 18.86 17.78
N LYS A 716 -26.29 18.68 18.81
CA LYS A 716 -26.27 19.52 20.01
C LYS A 716 -24.98 19.36 20.81
N ASP A 717 -24.43 18.16 20.87
CA ASP A 717 -23.17 17.90 21.58
C ASP A 717 -22.01 18.54 20.83
N LEU A 718 -22.05 18.51 19.49
CA LEU A 718 -21.06 19.16 18.65
C LEU A 718 -21.10 20.69 18.81
N GLU A 719 -22.29 21.30 18.85
CA GLU A 719 -22.46 22.74 19.10
C GLU A 719 -21.87 23.14 20.46
N ARG A 720 -22.20 22.40 21.53
CA ARG A 720 -21.60 22.63 22.85
C ARG A 720 -20.08 22.49 22.87
N HIS A 721 -19.54 21.55 22.11
CA HIS A 721 -18.09 21.37 22.01
C HIS A 721 -17.44 22.55 21.30
N LYS A 722 -18.06 23.09 20.25
CA LYS A 722 -17.58 24.29 19.56
C LYS A 722 -17.61 25.51 20.46
N GLU A 723 -18.72 25.75 21.16
CA GLU A 723 -18.84 26.85 22.12
C GLU A 723 -17.73 26.81 23.18
N LYS A 724 -17.47 25.63 23.77
CA LYS A 724 -16.37 25.45 24.73
C LYS A 724 -15.00 25.75 24.13
N ARG A 725 -14.74 25.30 22.89
CA ARG A 725 -13.46 25.54 22.22
C ARG A 725 -13.27 27.02 21.87
N GLU A 726 -14.34 27.71 21.51
CA GLU A 726 -14.33 29.16 21.28
C GLU A 726 -14.08 29.92 22.59
N GLU A 727 -14.73 29.53 23.69
CA GLU A 727 -14.47 30.09 25.02
C GLU A 727 -13.01 29.88 25.47
N GLU A 728 -12.46 28.68 25.25
CA GLU A 728 -11.06 28.36 25.55
C GLU A 728 -10.09 29.18 24.69
N SER A 729 -10.34 29.29 23.38
CA SER A 729 -9.50 30.09 22.49
C SER A 729 -9.55 31.58 22.87
N ILE A 730 -10.72 32.10 23.27
CA ILE A 730 -10.85 33.47 23.78
C ILE A 730 -10.08 33.64 25.10
N ARG A 731 -10.10 32.63 25.97
CA ARG A 731 -9.31 32.65 27.22
C ARG A 731 -7.81 32.66 26.92
N GLU A 732 -7.33 31.78 26.05
CA GLU A 732 -5.91 31.72 25.64
C GLU A 732 -5.44 33.02 24.99
N LEU A 733 -6.26 33.63 24.12
CA LEU A 733 -5.95 34.94 23.52
C LEU A 733 -5.91 36.06 24.55
N ARG A 734 -6.75 36.01 25.59
CA ARG A 734 -6.72 36.95 26.71
C ARG A 734 -5.49 36.75 27.59
N GLU A 735 -5.10 35.52 27.87
CA GLU A 735 -3.88 35.18 28.62
C GLU A 735 -2.63 35.58 27.85
N ALA A 736 -2.58 35.33 26.54
CA ALA A 736 -1.49 35.77 25.67
C ALA A 736 -1.37 37.30 25.61
N ARG A 737 -2.50 38.03 25.58
CA ARG A 737 -2.49 39.51 25.68
C ARG A 737 -2.01 40.00 27.04
N MET A 738 -2.46 39.40 28.13
CA MET A 738 -1.98 39.76 29.47
C MET A 738 -0.48 39.48 29.66
N ASN A 739 0.06 38.42 29.04
CA ASN A 739 1.49 38.13 29.07
C ASN A 739 2.30 39.06 28.14
N GLY A 740 1.73 39.50 27.01
CA GLY A 740 2.36 40.48 26.12
C GLY A 740 2.40 41.91 26.69
N ASP A 741 1.44 42.28 27.54
CA ASP A 741 1.39 43.60 28.19
C ASP A 741 2.39 43.74 29.37
N LEU A 742 3.01 42.64 29.82
CA LEU A 742 4.03 42.65 30.89
C LEU A 742 5.44 43.01 30.40
N GLU A 743 5.74 42.89 29.10
CA GLU A 743 7.04 43.30 28.52
C GLU A 743 7.04 44.73 27.97
N GLY A 744 5.91 45.43 28.05
CA GLY A 744 5.69 46.70 27.36
C GLY A 744 5.31 47.87 28.27
N ASN A 745 6.01 48.15 29.39
CA ASN A 745 6.06 49.52 29.94
C ASN A 745 7.07 49.75 31.09
N GLY A 746 8.06 50.63 30.84
CA GLY A 746 8.94 51.30 31.82
C GLY A 746 10.41 50.91 31.65
N THR A 747 11.33 51.73 31.10
CA THR A 747 11.51 53.18 31.24
C THR A 747 12.42 53.71 30.11
N VAL A 748 12.09 54.89 29.58
CA VAL A 748 12.91 55.68 28.64
C VAL A 748 13.87 56.58 29.45
N VAL A 749 15.15 56.71 29.08
CA VAL A 749 15.92 57.98 28.88
C VAL A 749 17.34 57.69 28.33
N SER A 750 17.55 58.24 27.12
CA SER A 750 18.74 58.64 26.34
C SER A 750 20.20 58.58 26.86
N ALA A 751 21.07 58.21 25.89
CA ALA A 751 22.22 58.97 25.35
C ALA A 751 23.68 58.63 25.77
N VAL A 752 24.46 58.31 24.70
CA VAL A 752 25.86 58.69 24.41
C VAL A 752 26.99 57.71 24.77
N ASP A 753 27.67 57.27 23.70
CA ASP A 753 29.08 56.89 23.46
C ASP A 753 29.84 56.02 24.50
N ASP A 754 30.37 54.88 24.06
CA ASP A 754 31.75 54.76 23.53
C ASP A 754 32.39 53.37 23.81
N ASN A 755 32.98 52.79 22.75
CA ASN A 755 34.10 51.84 22.70
C ASN A 755 34.08 50.46 23.40
N GLY A 756 34.33 49.41 22.59
CA GLY A 756 34.91 48.14 23.06
C GLY A 756 34.78 46.99 22.06
N PHE A 757 35.74 46.88 21.14
CA PHE A 757 35.93 45.83 20.12
C PHE A 757 36.13 44.41 20.68
N ASP A 758 35.71 43.43 19.85
CA ASP A 758 36.31 42.12 19.50
C ASP A 758 36.56 41.00 20.55
N ASP A 759 35.93 39.83 20.33
CA ASP A 759 36.56 38.64 19.69
C ASP A 759 35.90 37.30 20.11
N ASP A 760 35.38 36.62 19.09
CA ASP A 760 35.41 35.20 18.72
C ASP A 760 35.80 34.06 19.70
N GLU A 761 35.09 32.94 19.48
CA GLU A 761 35.47 31.52 19.62
C GLU A 761 35.87 30.95 21.00
N LEU A 762 35.21 29.85 21.39
CA LEU A 762 35.88 28.53 21.51
C LEU A 762 34.93 27.40 21.91
N GLU A 763 34.81 26.44 21.01
CA GLU A 763 34.47 25.04 21.25
C GLU A 763 35.59 24.30 22.00
N ALA A 764 35.19 23.15 22.58
CA ALA A 764 35.98 21.94 22.83
C ALA A 764 36.65 21.72 24.20
N GLY A 765 36.19 20.64 24.85
CA GLY A 765 37.06 19.61 25.42
C GLY A 765 37.15 19.57 26.93
N MET A 766 36.63 18.50 27.55
CA MET A 766 37.28 17.90 28.72
C MET A 766 36.78 16.46 28.97
N MET A 767 37.62 15.49 28.60
CA MET A 767 37.68 14.15 29.16
C MET A 767 38.75 14.13 30.26
N GLU A 768 38.45 13.35 31.30
CA GLU A 768 39.38 12.67 32.22
C GLU A 768 40.35 13.51 33.08
N MET A 769 40.14 13.47 34.40
CA MET A 769 40.94 12.66 35.34
C MET A 769 40.56 13.06 36.77
N ASP A 770 40.23 12.08 37.60
CA ASP A 770 40.51 12.17 39.03
C ASP A 770 40.97 10.80 39.51
N GLY A 771 42.20 10.78 40.02
CA GLY A 771 42.79 9.68 40.76
C GLY A 771 43.37 10.21 42.06
N ALA A 772 42.89 9.65 43.17
CA ALA A 772 43.60 9.53 44.45
C ALA A 772 43.01 8.32 45.20
#